data_AF-A0AAD5FN19-F1
#
_entry.id   AF-A0AAD5FN19-F1
#
_cell.length_a   1.000
_cell.length_b   1.000
_cell.length_c   1.000
_cell.angle_alpha   90.00
_cell.angle_beta   90.00
_cell.angle_gamma   90.00
#
_symmetry.space_group_name_H-M   'P 1'
#
loop_
_entity.id
_entity.type
_entity.pdbx_description
1 polymer ?
#
loop_
_entity_poly.entity_id
_entity_poly.type
_entity_poly.pdbx_seq_one_letter_code
_entity_poly.pdbx_strand_id
1 'polypeptide(L)'
;MAESGVLKQVKPGENAGDGRTKDGRESPGSVRMKPQPHQSPSSRSAKYHALAGGHSFRRVTLTKPTFCHHCSDFIWGLVGYVCDVCNFMSHEKCLKHVRTVCSCMASTLVRVPVAHCFGPAGQKKRFCCVCRKNLEGTWSLRCEVCELHVHNDCAPFVCSDCRLCHQDGGLDYDTLPHHWREGNMASGARCEVCRRVCGSSDVLAGMRCEWCGVTAHASCYITIPTECGLGRLRNMILHPSCVRVCSRNFSKMHCYRISEPPQQCELDNLDDSDTQNPAALKDNQSSGSSSDTGKQTLRVFDGDDAMKRNQFRLVSIPRSTKNEEVVEAALKAFYIPDDAQDYELQSYTHPDLLIDDIINRNGMPDNKVVFKDCQPEVWLIRAKPKETEVLKIYTDWQKVDVANISITVGKSRTVDSVIKEVLVQLRKQSENPADFNLVEVYMGGKQVQKQVLGGQDLLMDKLQEIRKTSLRQMNQTRFYIVESRNRVVQVDLLVGGLPLQLSTEEYMELLQEHLAVKSHLVTVTHIYQAEGAVALQITCFSEAERIYMLAKDTSICGKQLTCLVIPEILKNKLAKGSCPLLLFVNPKSGGLKGREILYGLRKLLNPHQVFELTSGGPLPGLHTFREVPHFRMLVCGGDGTVGWVLGVLESIRHKLACSEPAISIVPLGTGNDLARVLRWGSGYSGEDPYNILVSVDEAEEVKMDRWTILFDAQEMTEDGKQNGFLEPPKIVQMNNYFGLGIDAELSLDFHHAREEEPGKFNSRFHNKGVYVKVGLQKLSHTRNLHNDLQLQVDKQNIELPNIEGLIFLNIPSWGSGADLWGSDNDARYDKPRIDDGMLEVVGVTGVVHMGQVQSGLRSGIRIAQGSYIRITVTKPIPVQVDGEPWIQSPGQIIISAAGPKVHMLRKSKTKQKKQAGSLKEGRAESSASLEGA
;
A
#
# COMPACT_ATOMS: atom_id res chain seq x y z
N MET A 1 12.69 -53.99 -16.29
CA MET A 1 11.86 -53.95 -17.50
C MET A 1 11.78 -52.48 -17.94
N ALA A 2 12.76 -51.89 -18.65
CA ALA A 2 13.89 -52.40 -19.42
C ALA A 2 13.55 -53.02 -20.80
N GLU A 3 13.57 -52.15 -21.81
CA GLU A 3 13.71 -52.31 -23.29
C GLU A 3 13.94 -50.87 -23.84
N SER A 4 14.63 -50.49 -24.95
CA SER A 4 15.26 -51.09 -26.15
C SER A 4 14.32 -51.60 -27.26
N GLY A 5 14.34 -51.10 -28.50
CA GLY A 5 15.18 -50.06 -29.16
C GLY A 5 14.55 -49.58 -30.49
N VAL A 6 15.25 -49.11 -31.54
CA VAL A 6 16.69 -48.91 -31.79
C VAL A 6 16.91 -47.87 -32.94
N LEU A 7 18.14 -47.67 -33.45
CA LEU A 7 18.54 -46.65 -34.44
C LEU A 7 18.02 -46.88 -35.89
N LYS A 8 17.95 -45.79 -36.70
CA LYS A 8 18.89 -45.57 -37.83
C LYS A 8 18.86 -44.15 -38.44
N GLN A 9 20.01 -43.75 -39.02
CA GLN A 9 20.25 -42.49 -39.75
C GLN A 9 20.38 -42.76 -41.26
N VAL A 10 20.09 -41.77 -42.12
CA VAL A 10 20.82 -41.55 -43.40
C VAL A 10 20.95 -40.04 -43.70
N LYS A 11 22.16 -39.65 -44.10
CA LYS A 11 22.62 -38.46 -44.88
C LYS A 11 23.79 -38.99 -45.77
N PRO A 12 24.40 -38.24 -46.71
CA PRO A 12 24.34 -36.80 -47.00
C PRO A 12 24.10 -36.48 -48.50
N GLY A 13 24.45 -35.26 -48.94
CA GLY A 13 24.55 -34.88 -50.35
C GLY A 13 24.84 -33.38 -50.51
N GLU A 14 26.06 -33.01 -50.87
CA GLU A 14 26.50 -31.63 -51.12
C GLU A 14 26.90 -31.45 -52.59
N ASN A 15 26.71 -30.24 -53.14
CA ASN A 15 27.77 -29.53 -53.88
C ASN A 15 27.38 -28.08 -54.24
N ALA A 16 28.39 -27.29 -54.62
CA ALA A 16 28.28 -25.85 -54.90
C ALA A 16 28.48 -25.50 -56.39
N GLY A 17 28.21 -24.25 -56.76
CA GLY A 17 28.54 -23.68 -58.07
C GLY A 17 28.39 -22.15 -58.09
N ASP A 18 29.44 -21.45 -58.50
CA ASP A 18 29.52 -19.97 -58.64
C ASP A 18 29.78 -19.61 -60.12
N GLY A 19 29.44 -18.39 -60.55
CA GLY A 19 29.65 -17.94 -61.94
C GLY A 19 28.99 -16.60 -62.31
N ARG A 20 29.72 -15.76 -63.06
CA ARG A 20 29.31 -14.40 -63.52
C ARG A 20 29.47 -14.24 -65.03
N THR A 21 28.62 -13.40 -65.66
CA THR A 21 28.88 -12.30 -66.65
C THR A 21 27.53 -11.79 -67.21
N LYS A 22 27.21 -10.50 -67.48
CA LYS A 22 27.86 -9.41 -68.28
C LYS A 22 27.85 -9.68 -69.80
N ASP A 23 27.61 -8.73 -70.72
CA ASP A 23 27.37 -7.27 -70.74
C ASP A 23 26.41 -6.87 -71.93
N GLY A 24 25.97 -5.61 -72.08
CA GLY A 24 25.25 -5.14 -73.30
C GLY A 24 24.82 -3.65 -73.29
N ARG A 25 25.00 -2.91 -74.42
CA ARG A 25 24.90 -1.42 -74.54
C ARG A 25 24.58 -0.98 -75.99
N GLU A 26 24.09 0.21 -76.39
CA GLU A 26 23.32 1.33 -75.77
C GLU A 26 22.82 2.34 -76.86
N SER A 27 21.53 2.72 -76.85
CA SER A 27 20.94 3.92 -77.53
C SER A 27 21.07 4.03 -79.08
N PRO A 28 20.55 5.07 -79.81
CA PRO A 28 19.60 6.16 -79.46
C PRO A 28 18.44 6.44 -80.49
N GLY A 29 17.43 7.26 -80.09
CA GLY A 29 16.98 8.42 -80.93
C GLY A 29 15.59 8.48 -81.61
N SER A 30 14.79 9.51 -81.24
CA SER A 30 13.60 10.08 -81.95
C SER A 30 12.31 9.20 -82.01
N VAL A 31 11.06 9.70 -81.99
CA VAL A 31 10.46 11.03 -82.31
C VAL A 31 9.43 11.50 -81.23
N ARG A 32 9.07 12.79 -81.20
CA ARG A 32 8.07 13.50 -80.32
C ARG A 32 6.61 13.43 -80.88
N MET A 33 5.48 13.74 -80.20
CA MET A 33 5.14 14.55 -79.01
C MET A 33 3.89 14.04 -78.22
N LYS A 34 3.84 14.37 -76.91
CA LYS A 34 2.72 14.74 -75.98
C LYS A 34 1.27 14.24 -76.21
N PRO A 35 0.58 13.92 -75.09
CA PRO A 35 -0.45 14.84 -74.55
C PRO A 35 -0.18 15.36 -73.11
N GLN A 36 -1.19 15.94 -72.45
CA GLN A 36 -1.12 16.71 -71.19
C GLN A 36 -1.17 15.88 -69.88
N PRO A 37 -0.76 16.43 -68.72
CA PRO A 37 -0.82 15.75 -67.42
C PRO A 37 -2.22 15.87 -66.76
N HIS A 38 -2.68 14.77 -66.15
CA HIS A 38 -3.85 14.78 -65.26
C HIS A 38 -3.44 14.77 -63.77
N GLN A 39 -4.38 15.19 -62.92
CA GLN A 39 -4.16 15.62 -61.53
C GLN A 39 -3.80 14.47 -60.57
N SER A 40 -2.98 14.77 -59.57
CA SER A 40 -2.65 13.88 -58.46
C SER A 40 -3.78 13.79 -57.41
N PRO A 41 -4.17 12.60 -56.92
CA PRO A 41 -5.13 12.46 -55.81
C PRO A 41 -4.62 13.03 -54.48
N SER A 42 -5.53 13.48 -53.63
CA SER A 42 -5.20 14.13 -52.35
C SER A 42 -4.88 13.15 -51.22
N SER A 43 -4.00 13.58 -50.31
CA SER A 43 -3.44 12.76 -49.22
C SER A 43 -4.41 12.60 -48.04
N ARG A 44 -5.25 11.54 -48.07
CA ARG A 44 -5.95 11.07 -46.86
C ARG A 44 -5.00 10.29 -45.95
N SER A 45 -5.02 10.59 -44.65
CA SER A 45 -4.24 9.88 -43.64
C SER A 45 -4.90 8.53 -43.29
N ALA A 46 -4.22 7.43 -43.61
CA ALA A 46 -4.68 6.09 -43.25
C ALA A 46 -4.64 5.88 -41.71
N LYS A 47 -5.80 5.83 -41.07
CA LYS A 47 -5.96 5.35 -39.68
C LYS A 47 -5.79 3.83 -39.66
N TYR A 48 -5.00 3.30 -38.73
CA TYR A 48 -4.85 1.84 -38.55
C TYR A 48 -5.57 1.41 -37.26
N HIS A 49 -6.62 0.60 -37.41
CA HIS A 49 -7.38 0.06 -36.28
C HIS A 49 -6.84 -1.32 -35.88
N ALA A 50 -6.34 -1.45 -34.65
CA ALA A 50 -5.94 -2.73 -34.09
C ALA A 50 -7.17 -3.46 -33.52
N LEU A 51 -7.89 -4.16 -34.40
CA LEU A 51 -9.19 -4.85 -34.14
C LEU A 51 -9.26 -5.65 -32.83
N ALA A 52 -8.14 -6.20 -32.34
CA ALA A 52 -8.09 -7.03 -31.14
C ALA A 52 -7.75 -6.29 -29.82
N GLY A 53 -7.55 -4.96 -29.84
CA GLY A 53 -7.03 -4.22 -28.68
C GLY A 53 -7.65 -2.86 -28.38
N GLY A 54 -8.61 -2.37 -29.18
CA GLY A 54 -9.26 -1.07 -28.97
C GLY A 54 -8.37 0.16 -29.22
N HIS A 55 -7.20 -0.01 -29.83
CA HIS A 55 -6.32 1.11 -30.19
C HIS A 55 -6.64 1.63 -31.60
N SER A 56 -7.00 2.90 -31.69
CA SER A 56 -6.99 3.67 -32.96
C SER A 56 -5.61 4.32 -33.11
N PHE A 57 -4.80 3.82 -34.06
CA PHE A 57 -3.44 4.30 -34.29
C PHE A 57 -3.36 5.31 -35.45
N ARG A 58 -2.66 6.43 -35.17
CA ARG A 58 -2.35 7.46 -36.14
C ARG A 58 -0.82 7.61 -36.29
N ARG A 59 -0.36 7.75 -37.53
CA ARG A 59 1.04 8.04 -37.86
C ARG A 59 1.40 9.46 -37.39
N VAL A 60 2.56 9.60 -36.75
CA VAL A 60 3.08 10.88 -36.21
C VAL A 60 4.55 11.07 -36.53
N THR A 61 4.95 12.33 -36.74
CA THR A 61 6.35 12.73 -36.86
C THR A 61 6.96 12.89 -35.47
N LEU A 62 8.09 12.24 -35.21
CA LEU A 62 8.77 12.25 -33.91
C LEU A 62 9.86 13.33 -33.89
N THR A 63 9.73 14.29 -32.97
CA THR A 63 10.68 15.41 -32.78
C THR A 63 11.53 15.27 -31.50
N LYS A 64 11.35 14.17 -30.76
CA LYS A 64 12.09 13.83 -29.53
C LYS A 64 12.37 12.32 -29.48
N PRO A 65 13.43 11.89 -28.75
CA PRO A 65 13.65 10.48 -28.43
C PRO A 65 12.38 9.80 -27.90
N THR A 66 11.93 8.76 -28.58
CA THR A 66 10.65 8.08 -28.28
C THR A 66 10.82 6.57 -28.40
N PHE A 67 10.18 5.82 -27.49
CA PHE A 67 10.32 4.37 -27.37
C PHE A 67 8.97 3.66 -27.59
N CYS A 68 9.02 2.41 -28.03
CA CYS A 68 7.82 1.60 -28.28
C CYS A 68 7.34 0.90 -27.01
N HIS A 69 6.06 1.04 -26.66
CA HIS A 69 5.46 0.39 -25.49
C HIS A 69 5.36 -1.15 -25.63
N HIS A 70 5.43 -1.70 -26.85
CA HIS A 70 5.34 -3.15 -27.09
C HIS A 70 6.67 -3.88 -26.86
N CYS A 71 7.79 -3.38 -27.41
CA CYS A 71 9.11 -4.03 -27.32
C CYS A 71 10.14 -3.25 -26.50
N SER A 72 9.78 -2.07 -25.97
CA SER A 72 10.66 -1.14 -25.24
C SER A 72 11.81 -0.52 -26.04
N ASP A 73 12.08 -0.97 -27.27
CA ASP A 73 13.12 -0.39 -28.13
C ASP A 73 12.81 1.05 -28.58
N PHE A 74 13.88 1.79 -28.88
CA PHE A 74 13.84 3.11 -29.51
C PHE A 74 13.17 3.08 -30.89
N ILE A 75 12.40 4.13 -31.23
CA ILE A 75 11.80 4.30 -32.56
C ILE A 75 12.78 5.06 -33.46
N TRP A 76 13.52 4.31 -34.28
CA TRP A 76 14.48 4.85 -35.24
C TRP A 76 13.80 5.62 -36.37
N GLY A 77 14.33 6.80 -36.70
CA GLY A 77 13.81 7.70 -37.73
C GLY A 77 12.70 8.65 -37.21
N LEU A 78 12.22 9.52 -38.08
CA LEU A 78 11.27 10.58 -37.74
C LEU A 78 9.80 10.11 -37.66
N VAL A 79 9.49 8.81 -37.68
CA VAL A 79 8.13 8.30 -37.84
C VAL A 79 7.79 7.26 -36.77
N GLY A 80 6.68 7.48 -36.06
CA GLY A 80 6.07 6.51 -35.16
C GLY A 80 4.55 6.44 -35.33
N TYR A 81 3.93 5.53 -34.61
CA TYR A 81 2.47 5.41 -34.51
C TYR A 81 2.04 5.60 -33.06
N VAL A 82 1.05 6.47 -32.82
CA VAL A 82 0.48 6.73 -31.49
C VAL A 82 -0.99 6.35 -31.45
N CYS A 83 -1.45 5.77 -30.34
CA CYS A 83 -2.87 5.65 -30.09
C CYS A 83 -3.46 7.00 -29.67
N ASP A 84 -4.44 7.52 -30.41
CA ASP A 84 -5.07 8.83 -30.15
C ASP A 84 -5.74 8.92 -28.75
N VAL A 85 -6.06 7.78 -28.12
CA VAL A 85 -6.74 7.71 -26.82
C VAL A 85 -5.73 7.63 -25.67
N CYS A 86 -4.97 6.54 -25.58
CA CYS A 86 -4.11 6.27 -24.43
C CYS A 86 -2.63 6.63 -24.62
N ASN A 87 -2.25 7.28 -25.73
CA ASN A 87 -0.86 7.64 -26.09
C ASN A 87 0.11 6.45 -26.22
N PHE A 88 -0.38 5.21 -26.42
CA PHE A 88 0.48 4.05 -26.67
C PHE A 88 1.33 4.28 -27.92
N MET A 89 2.66 4.33 -27.77
CA MET A 89 3.60 4.48 -28.88
C MET A 89 4.04 3.12 -29.42
N SER A 90 4.01 2.96 -30.76
CA SER A 90 4.40 1.74 -31.45
C SER A 90 5.27 2.01 -32.69
N HIS A 91 6.22 1.10 -32.98
CA HIS A 91 6.73 0.97 -34.34
C HIS A 91 5.64 0.38 -35.25
N GLU A 92 5.71 0.69 -36.55
CA GLU A 92 4.88 0.08 -37.59
C GLU A 92 4.92 -1.46 -37.55
N LYS A 93 6.13 -2.04 -37.51
CA LYS A 93 6.37 -3.50 -37.38
C LYS A 93 5.75 -4.12 -36.12
N CYS A 94 5.48 -3.33 -35.09
CA CYS A 94 4.97 -3.77 -33.78
C CYS A 94 3.44 -3.71 -33.70
N LEU A 95 2.75 -2.91 -34.54
CA LEU A 95 1.30 -2.73 -34.50
C LEU A 95 0.52 -4.06 -34.49
N LYS A 96 0.88 -4.99 -35.39
CA LYS A 96 0.25 -6.32 -35.50
C LYS A 96 0.51 -7.28 -34.32
N HIS A 97 1.38 -6.90 -33.39
CA HIS A 97 1.77 -7.70 -32.22
C HIS A 97 1.30 -7.08 -30.89
N VAL A 98 0.64 -5.91 -30.91
CA VAL A 98 0.10 -5.27 -29.70
C VAL A 98 -1.00 -6.16 -29.09
N ARG A 99 -0.72 -6.69 -27.89
CA ARG A 99 -1.68 -7.43 -27.04
C ARG A 99 -2.15 -6.64 -25.82
N THR A 100 -1.47 -5.55 -25.48
CA THR A 100 -1.93 -4.57 -24.49
C THR A 100 -3.24 -3.95 -24.96
N VAL A 101 -4.26 -3.97 -24.10
CA VAL A 101 -5.58 -3.38 -24.39
C VAL A 101 -5.55 -1.86 -24.15
N CYS A 102 -6.28 -1.09 -24.96
CA CYS A 102 -6.40 0.36 -24.81
C CYS A 102 -7.21 0.73 -23.57
N SER A 103 -6.89 1.86 -22.92
CA SER A 103 -7.50 2.27 -21.65
C SER A 103 -9.01 2.49 -21.72
N CYS A 104 -9.56 2.85 -22.90
CA CYS A 104 -11.02 2.93 -23.14
C CYS A 104 -11.73 1.57 -23.02
N MET A 105 -11.02 0.47 -23.20
CA MET A 105 -11.55 -0.90 -23.11
C MET A 105 -11.26 -1.55 -21.75
N ALA A 106 -10.59 -0.86 -20.81
CA ALA A 106 -10.13 -1.44 -19.55
C ALA A 106 -11.29 -1.98 -18.68
N SER A 107 -12.45 -1.32 -18.68
CA SER A 107 -13.65 -1.78 -17.97
C SER A 107 -14.18 -3.14 -18.47
N THR A 108 -13.84 -3.57 -19.69
CA THR A 108 -14.21 -4.89 -20.22
C THR A 108 -13.35 -6.03 -19.63
N LEU A 109 -12.16 -5.73 -19.13
CA LEU A 109 -11.23 -6.72 -18.55
C LEU A 109 -11.51 -7.02 -17.07
N VAL A 110 -12.26 -6.15 -16.38
CA VAL A 110 -12.65 -6.36 -14.97
C VAL A 110 -13.41 -7.68 -14.86
N ARG A 111 -12.95 -8.60 -14.01
CA ARG A 111 -13.72 -9.81 -13.65
C ARG A 111 -14.58 -9.56 -12.42
N VAL A 112 -13.92 -9.20 -11.32
CA VAL A 112 -14.53 -8.84 -10.04
C VAL A 112 -14.26 -7.35 -9.81
N PRO A 113 -15.28 -6.48 -9.69
CA PRO A 113 -15.07 -5.07 -9.40
C PRO A 113 -14.52 -4.86 -7.98
N VAL A 114 -13.32 -4.28 -7.87
CA VAL A 114 -12.68 -3.93 -6.58
C VAL A 114 -12.10 -2.52 -6.67
N ALA A 115 -12.52 -1.63 -5.78
CA ALA A 115 -12.11 -0.23 -5.76
C ALA A 115 -10.63 -0.03 -5.36
N HIS A 116 -10.01 1.04 -5.86
CA HIS A 116 -8.62 1.40 -5.57
C HIS A 116 -8.49 2.31 -4.35
N CYS A 117 -7.61 1.95 -3.43
CA CYS A 117 -7.22 2.74 -2.28
C CYS A 117 -6.17 3.79 -2.65
N PHE A 118 -6.61 4.91 -3.24
CA PHE A 118 -5.73 5.98 -3.72
C PHE A 118 -5.24 6.89 -2.58
N GLY A 119 -3.92 6.94 -2.41
CA GLY A 119 -3.22 8.00 -1.68
C GLY A 119 -2.33 8.84 -2.62
N PRO A 120 -1.61 9.85 -2.11
CA PRO A 120 -0.67 10.64 -2.91
C PRO A 120 0.48 9.78 -3.45
N ALA A 121 0.87 10.02 -4.70
CA ALA A 121 2.06 9.42 -5.28
C ALA A 121 3.34 10.07 -4.75
N GLY A 122 4.44 9.30 -4.67
CA GLY A 122 5.76 9.83 -4.35
C GLY A 122 6.52 10.25 -5.62
N GLN A 123 7.53 11.13 -5.47
CA GLN A 123 8.31 11.73 -6.55
C GLN A 123 9.28 10.76 -7.26
N LYS A 124 8.80 9.61 -7.75
CA LYS A 124 9.58 8.66 -8.56
C LYS A 124 9.11 8.73 -10.02
N LYS A 125 10.02 8.66 -10.99
CA LYS A 125 9.70 8.53 -12.43
C LYS A 125 8.79 7.31 -12.62
N ARG A 126 7.55 7.58 -13.03
CA ARG A 126 6.43 6.63 -13.10
C ARG A 126 5.51 7.05 -14.23
N PHE A 127 4.82 6.09 -14.84
CA PHE A 127 3.90 6.36 -15.94
C PHE A 127 2.44 6.17 -15.50
N CYS A 128 1.56 7.06 -15.98
CA CYS A 128 0.13 6.97 -15.76
C CYS A 128 -0.45 5.72 -16.46
N CYS A 129 -1.08 4.83 -15.72
CA CYS A 129 -1.65 3.61 -16.29
C CYS A 129 -2.85 3.87 -17.23
N VAL A 130 -3.44 5.07 -17.23
CA VAL A 130 -4.52 5.48 -18.14
C VAL A 130 -3.98 6.14 -19.40
N CYS A 131 -3.20 7.22 -19.27
CA CYS A 131 -2.76 8.04 -20.41
C CYS A 131 -1.32 7.80 -20.88
N ARG A 132 -0.59 6.88 -20.22
CA ARG A 132 0.79 6.42 -20.52
C ARG A 132 1.90 7.46 -20.49
N LYS A 133 1.59 8.74 -20.25
CA LYS A 133 2.56 9.82 -20.02
C LYS A 133 3.24 9.68 -18.63
N ASN A 134 4.42 10.28 -18.49
CA ASN A 134 5.15 10.39 -17.22
C ASN A 134 4.32 11.21 -16.20
N LEU A 135 4.42 10.88 -14.92
CA LEU A 135 3.74 11.55 -13.78
C LEU A 135 4.59 12.66 -13.15
N GLU A 136 5.88 12.71 -13.50
CA GLU A 136 6.86 13.69 -13.03
C GLU A 136 6.39 15.13 -13.29
N GLY A 137 6.48 15.99 -12.26
CA GLY A 137 6.02 17.37 -12.32
C GLY A 137 4.49 17.59 -12.27
N THR A 138 3.67 16.53 -12.09
CA THR A 138 2.21 16.64 -12.08
C THR A 138 1.58 15.97 -10.85
N TRP A 139 0.47 16.51 -10.34
CA TRP A 139 -0.27 15.90 -9.23
C TRP A 139 -0.78 14.50 -9.61
N SER A 140 -0.45 13.50 -8.80
CA SER A 140 -0.65 12.11 -9.14
C SER A 140 -0.99 11.25 -7.92
N LEU A 141 -1.79 10.21 -8.17
CA LEU A 141 -2.33 9.30 -7.17
C LEU A 141 -1.74 7.90 -7.36
N ARG A 142 -1.56 7.18 -6.25
CA ARG A 142 -1.07 5.81 -6.20
C ARG A 142 -2.01 4.95 -5.37
N CYS A 143 -2.44 3.82 -5.90
CA CYS A 143 -3.14 2.80 -5.11
C CYS A 143 -2.16 2.12 -4.15
N GLU A 144 -2.44 2.15 -2.83
CA GLU A 144 -1.58 1.48 -1.82
C GLU A 144 -1.60 -0.05 -1.87
N VAL A 145 -2.61 -0.66 -2.51
CA VAL A 145 -2.82 -2.11 -2.49
C VAL A 145 -2.28 -2.81 -3.74
N CYS A 146 -2.27 -2.16 -4.91
CA CYS A 146 -1.84 -2.75 -6.19
C CYS A 146 -0.90 -1.87 -7.03
N GLU A 147 -0.37 -0.78 -6.46
CA GLU A 147 0.56 0.15 -7.13
C GLU A 147 0.11 0.67 -8.51
N LEU A 148 -1.20 0.77 -8.76
CA LEU A 148 -1.72 1.56 -9.88
C LEU A 148 -1.32 3.04 -9.66
N HIS A 149 -0.60 3.64 -10.61
CA HIS A 149 -0.23 5.06 -10.57
C HIS A 149 -0.95 5.83 -11.70
N VAL A 150 -1.53 6.98 -11.41
CA VAL A 150 -2.26 7.83 -12.38
C VAL A 150 -2.09 9.32 -12.07
N HIS A 151 -2.24 10.18 -13.09
CA HIS A 151 -2.50 11.60 -12.86
C HIS A 151 -3.83 11.80 -12.13
N ASN A 152 -3.99 12.91 -11.40
CA ASN A 152 -5.26 13.27 -10.78
C ASN A 152 -6.41 13.27 -11.80
N ASP A 153 -6.25 14.00 -12.91
CA ASP A 153 -7.22 14.12 -14.01
C ASP A 153 -7.41 12.83 -14.83
N CYS A 154 -6.62 11.79 -14.52
CA CYS A 154 -6.77 10.45 -15.10
C CYS A 154 -7.53 9.50 -14.16
N ALA A 155 -7.66 9.81 -12.87
CA ALA A 155 -8.30 8.95 -11.88
C ALA A 155 -9.78 8.62 -12.16
N PRO A 156 -10.63 9.51 -12.71
CA PRO A 156 -12.01 9.17 -13.07
C PRO A 156 -12.14 8.08 -14.14
N PHE A 157 -11.13 7.96 -15.01
CA PHE A 157 -11.09 6.98 -16.10
C PHE A 157 -10.55 5.60 -15.65
N VAL A 158 -10.20 5.45 -14.37
CA VAL A 158 -9.79 4.16 -13.78
C VAL A 158 -11.01 3.30 -13.49
N CYS A 159 -11.02 2.07 -13.99
CA CYS A 159 -11.98 1.04 -13.61
C CYS A 159 -11.62 0.38 -12.26
N SER A 160 -12.61 -0.16 -11.54
CA SER A 160 -12.43 -0.91 -10.30
C SER A 160 -11.73 -2.28 -10.52
N ASP A 161 -10.45 -2.27 -10.86
CA ASP A 161 -9.62 -3.47 -11.10
C ASP A 161 -8.52 -3.68 -10.04
N CYS A 162 -8.78 -3.24 -8.79
CA CYS A 162 -7.87 -3.44 -7.68
C CYS A 162 -7.78 -4.92 -7.27
N ARG A 163 -6.80 -5.25 -6.44
CA ARG A 163 -6.52 -6.63 -6.01
C ARG A 163 -7.60 -7.12 -5.03
N LEU A 164 -8.26 -8.22 -5.35
CA LEU A 164 -9.22 -8.90 -4.48
C LEU A 164 -8.48 -9.52 -3.27
N CYS A 165 -8.66 -8.94 -2.07
CA CYS A 165 -7.92 -9.34 -0.86
C CYS A 165 -8.78 -10.09 0.19
N HIS A 166 -10.09 -10.19 -0.01
CA HIS A 166 -11.05 -10.90 0.85
C HIS A 166 -12.30 -11.28 0.05
N GLN A 167 -13.13 -12.13 0.65
CA GLN A 167 -14.49 -12.43 0.22
C GLN A 167 -15.48 -11.39 0.77
N ASP A 168 -16.25 -10.74 -0.10
CA ASP A 168 -17.32 -9.78 0.27
C ASP A 168 -18.62 -10.48 0.76
N GLY A 169 -18.50 -11.65 1.42
CA GLY A 169 -19.63 -12.49 1.87
C GLY A 169 -20.48 -13.14 0.75
N GLY A 170 -20.40 -12.62 -0.48
CA GLY A 170 -21.17 -13.08 -1.64
C GLY A 170 -20.64 -14.35 -2.33
N LEU A 171 -19.32 -14.53 -2.40
CA LEU A 171 -18.71 -15.53 -3.28
C LEU A 171 -17.62 -16.36 -2.59
N ASP A 172 -17.68 -17.67 -2.84
CA ASP A 172 -16.58 -18.60 -2.57
C ASP A 172 -15.78 -18.83 -3.86
N TYR A 173 -14.54 -18.31 -3.88
CA TYR A 173 -13.58 -18.53 -4.95
C TYR A 173 -12.64 -19.68 -4.57
N ASP A 174 -12.79 -20.83 -5.24
CA ASP A 174 -11.94 -22.00 -5.02
C ASP A 174 -10.51 -21.81 -5.56
N THR A 175 -10.34 -20.99 -6.61
CA THR A 175 -9.08 -20.72 -7.31
C THR A 175 -8.69 -19.24 -7.26
N LEU A 176 -7.42 -18.92 -6.97
CA LEU A 176 -6.90 -17.55 -7.05
C LEU A 176 -6.19 -17.31 -8.40
N PRO A 177 -6.75 -16.50 -9.32
CA PRO A 177 -6.06 -16.17 -10.57
C PRO A 177 -4.93 -15.15 -10.37
N HIS A 178 -3.98 -15.11 -11.31
CA HIS A 178 -2.95 -14.06 -11.36
C HIS A 178 -3.58 -12.66 -11.56
N HIS A 179 -3.36 -11.76 -10.60
CA HIS A 179 -3.73 -10.35 -10.71
C HIS A 179 -2.67 -9.56 -11.50
N TRP A 180 -2.86 -9.39 -12.81
CA TRP A 180 -1.88 -8.74 -13.69
C TRP A 180 -2.03 -7.21 -13.73
N ARG A 181 -0.92 -6.48 -13.54
CA ARG A 181 -0.79 -5.02 -13.68
C ARG A 181 0.27 -4.68 -14.74
N GLU A 182 0.03 -3.64 -15.54
CA GLU A 182 0.97 -3.21 -16.59
C GLU A 182 2.00 -2.19 -16.06
N GLY A 183 3.26 -2.38 -16.46
CA GLY A 183 4.33 -1.40 -16.36
C GLY A 183 4.77 -1.03 -14.94
N ASN A 184 5.47 0.11 -14.83
CA ASN A 184 6.05 0.64 -13.58
C ASN A 184 6.98 -0.34 -12.82
N MET A 185 7.47 -1.38 -13.51
CA MET A 185 8.46 -2.34 -13.02
C MET A 185 9.88 -1.74 -13.02
N ALA A 186 10.84 -2.43 -12.40
CA ALA A 186 12.25 -2.13 -12.58
C ALA A 186 12.68 -2.42 -14.03
N SER A 187 13.56 -1.60 -14.62
CA SER A 187 14.07 -1.79 -15.97
C SER A 187 14.80 -3.13 -16.17
N GLY A 188 15.41 -3.68 -15.11
CA GLY A 188 16.03 -5.01 -15.11
C GLY A 188 15.06 -6.21 -15.01
N ALA A 189 13.74 -5.98 -14.91
CA ALA A 189 12.77 -7.07 -14.78
C ALA A 189 12.77 -7.99 -16.01
N ARG A 190 12.77 -9.31 -15.79
CA ARG A 190 12.86 -10.34 -16.83
C ARG A 190 11.57 -11.14 -16.94
N CYS A 191 11.19 -11.48 -18.16
CA CYS A 191 10.03 -12.32 -18.41
C CYS A 191 10.29 -13.76 -17.97
N GLU A 192 9.37 -14.33 -17.19
CA GLU A 192 9.48 -15.73 -16.72
C GLU A 192 9.50 -16.74 -17.88
N VAL A 193 8.76 -16.46 -18.95
CA VAL A 193 8.62 -17.33 -20.14
C VAL A 193 9.88 -17.30 -21.02
N CYS A 194 10.31 -16.12 -21.46
CA CYS A 194 11.38 -15.99 -22.46
C CYS A 194 12.74 -15.56 -21.89
N ARG A 195 12.83 -15.30 -20.58
CA ARG A 195 14.02 -14.85 -19.81
C ARG A 195 14.67 -13.52 -20.24
N ARG A 196 14.19 -12.89 -21.32
CA ARG A 196 14.59 -11.54 -21.77
C ARG A 196 13.99 -10.45 -20.88
N VAL A 197 14.59 -9.26 -20.90
CA VAL A 197 14.08 -8.06 -20.19
C VAL A 197 12.67 -7.70 -20.70
N CYS A 198 11.76 -7.41 -19.78
CA CYS A 198 10.38 -6.98 -20.05
C CYS A 198 9.96 -5.69 -19.31
N GLY A 199 10.80 -5.15 -18.43
CA GLY A 199 10.61 -3.81 -17.85
C GLY A 199 11.20 -2.71 -18.73
N SER A 200 10.81 -1.46 -18.47
CA SER A 200 11.39 -0.28 -19.11
C SER A 200 11.37 0.91 -18.14
N SER A 201 12.38 1.76 -18.26
CA SER A 201 12.49 3.06 -17.56
C SER A 201 11.81 4.21 -18.31
N ASP A 202 11.36 3.98 -19.56
CA ASP A 202 11.09 5.05 -20.54
C ASP A 202 9.72 4.92 -21.23
N VAL A 203 9.03 3.79 -21.03
CA VAL A 203 7.63 3.57 -21.39
C VAL A 203 6.93 2.68 -20.36
N LEU A 204 5.60 2.80 -20.25
CA LEU A 204 4.78 1.83 -19.55
C LEU A 204 4.74 0.51 -20.34
N ALA A 205 5.57 -0.47 -19.97
CA ALA A 205 5.72 -1.73 -20.71
C ALA A 205 5.87 -2.96 -19.79
N GLY A 206 5.40 -4.10 -20.29
CA GLY A 206 5.41 -5.39 -19.59
C GLY A 206 4.34 -5.54 -18.50
N MET A 207 4.20 -6.76 -17.96
CA MET A 207 3.19 -7.14 -16.98
C MET A 207 3.84 -7.71 -15.71
N ARG A 208 3.27 -7.40 -14.55
CA ARG A 208 3.62 -7.96 -13.23
C ARG A 208 2.38 -8.58 -12.59
N CYS A 209 2.54 -9.67 -11.84
CA CYS A 209 1.49 -10.16 -10.96
C CYS A 209 1.61 -9.56 -9.55
N GLU A 210 0.56 -8.89 -9.07
CA GLU A 210 0.51 -8.24 -7.75
C GLU A 210 0.22 -9.21 -6.57
N TRP A 211 0.38 -10.51 -6.81
CA TRP A 211 0.43 -11.55 -5.76
C TRP A 211 1.80 -12.22 -5.73
N CYS A 212 2.14 -13.03 -6.74
CA CYS A 212 3.40 -13.80 -6.75
C CYS A 212 4.64 -13.03 -7.25
N GLY A 213 4.50 -11.77 -7.69
CA GLY A 213 5.59 -10.93 -8.18
C GLY A 213 6.16 -11.29 -9.56
N VAL A 214 5.69 -12.37 -10.19
CA VAL A 214 6.14 -12.84 -11.52
C VAL A 214 5.95 -11.73 -12.57
N THR A 215 6.94 -11.57 -13.45
CA THR A 215 6.93 -10.56 -14.52
C THR A 215 7.03 -11.20 -15.90
N ALA A 216 6.39 -10.59 -16.91
CA ALA A 216 6.33 -11.09 -18.28
C ALA A 216 6.11 -9.96 -19.31
N HIS A 217 6.39 -10.22 -20.60
CA HIS A 217 5.91 -9.34 -21.67
C HIS A 217 4.38 -9.44 -21.82
N ALA A 218 3.75 -8.37 -22.32
CA ALA A 218 2.31 -8.36 -22.63
C ALA A 218 1.89 -9.40 -23.69
N SER A 219 2.83 -9.93 -24.48
CA SER A 219 2.64 -11.05 -25.40
C SER A 219 2.91 -12.43 -24.79
N CYS A 220 3.57 -12.51 -23.63
CA CYS A 220 4.03 -13.78 -23.03
C CYS A 220 3.18 -14.22 -21.82
N TYR A 221 2.58 -13.29 -21.06
CA TYR A 221 1.86 -13.64 -19.83
C TYR A 221 0.67 -14.61 -20.07
N ILE A 222 0.10 -14.60 -21.28
CA ILE A 222 -0.96 -15.52 -21.72
C ILE A 222 -0.54 -17.00 -21.81
N THR A 223 0.76 -17.30 -21.72
CA THR A 223 1.30 -18.67 -21.68
C THR A 223 1.62 -19.16 -20.26
N ILE A 224 1.42 -18.29 -19.25
CA ILE A 224 1.55 -18.64 -17.84
C ILE A 224 0.21 -19.23 -17.38
N PRO A 225 0.19 -20.30 -16.56
CA PRO A 225 -1.04 -20.84 -15.98
C PRO A 225 -1.90 -19.75 -15.32
N THR A 226 -3.22 -19.93 -15.32
CA THR A 226 -4.14 -18.93 -14.78
C THR A 226 -4.04 -18.78 -13.27
N GLU A 227 -3.72 -19.86 -12.55
CA GLU A 227 -3.68 -19.93 -11.08
C GLU A 227 -2.38 -19.39 -10.48
N CYS A 228 -2.50 -18.54 -9.47
CA CYS A 228 -1.39 -17.86 -8.83
C CYS A 228 -0.96 -18.55 -7.53
N GLY A 229 0.13 -19.33 -7.59
CA GLY A 229 0.71 -20.01 -6.42
C GLY A 229 1.41 -19.09 -5.38
N LEU A 230 1.04 -17.80 -5.31
CA LEU A 230 1.55 -16.74 -4.40
C LEU A 230 3.10 -16.51 -4.34
N GLY A 231 3.91 -17.29 -5.05
CA GLY A 231 5.36 -17.09 -5.16
C GLY A 231 6.14 -17.48 -3.89
N ARG A 232 7.33 -16.89 -3.70
CA ARG A 232 8.25 -17.21 -2.58
C ARG A 232 7.64 -16.97 -1.20
N LEU A 233 6.72 -16.01 -1.09
CA LEU A 233 6.08 -15.56 0.16
C LEU A 233 4.75 -16.27 0.48
N ARG A 234 4.36 -17.29 -0.29
CA ARG A 234 3.06 -17.99 -0.17
C ARG A 234 2.69 -18.47 1.24
N ASN A 235 3.68 -18.84 2.05
CA ASN A 235 3.45 -19.34 3.41
C ASN A 235 3.05 -18.21 4.36
N MET A 236 3.54 -16.99 4.09
CA MET A 236 3.36 -15.77 4.89
C MET A 236 2.15 -14.95 4.45
N ILE A 237 1.71 -15.06 3.20
CA ILE A 237 0.57 -14.32 2.66
C ILE A 237 -0.74 -15.00 3.08
N LEU A 238 -1.62 -14.22 3.72
CA LEU A 238 -2.98 -14.63 4.06
C LEU A 238 -3.82 -14.66 2.77
N HIS A 239 -4.11 -15.87 2.27
CA HIS A 239 -4.79 -16.09 1.00
C HIS A 239 -6.20 -15.45 0.98
N PRO A 240 -6.65 -14.78 -0.11
CA PRO A 240 -7.92 -14.05 -0.12
C PRO A 240 -9.19 -14.87 0.17
N SER A 241 -9.21 -16.17 -0.14
CA SER A 241 -10.34 -17.06 0.22
C SER A 241 -10.38 -17.43 1.71
N CYS A 242 -9.34 -17.09 2.48
CA CYS A 242 -9.29 -17.29 3.92
C CYS A 242 -9.73 -16.04 4.72
N VAL A 243 -10.19 -14.98 4.05
CA VAL A 243 -10.56 -13.71 4.68
C VAL A 243 -11.95 -13.31 4.24
N ARG A 244 -12.83 -12.96 5.18
CA ARG A 244 -14.19 -12.46 4.91
C ARG A 244 -14.37 -11.05 5.49
N VAL A 245 -15.03 -10.18 4.74
CA VAL A 245 -15.46 -8.84 5.19
C VAL A 245 -16.81 -8.53 4.58
N CYS A 246 -17.83 -8.22 5.39
CA CYS A 246 -19.12 -7.79 4.86
C CYS A 246 -19.09 -6.28 4.58
N SER A 247 -18.51 -5.86 3.44
CA SER A 247 -18.18 -4.45 3.18
C SER A 247 -19.27 -3.59 2.50
N ARG A 248 -20.56 -3.94 2.55
CA ARG A 248 -21.57 -3.35 1.64
C ARG A 248 -21.57 -1.81 1.63
N ASN A 249 -21.47 -1.18 2.80
CA ASN A 249 -21.49 0.27 2.95
C ASN A 249 -20.07 0.87 3.16
N PHE A 250 -19.05 0.03 3.38
CA PHE A 250 -17.71 0.49 3.75
C PHE A 250 -16.79 0.69 2.54
N SER A 251 -16.13 1.86 2.48
CA SER A 251 -15.04 2.09 1.51
C SER A 251 -13.94 1.04 1.67
N LYS A 252 -13.25 0.67 0.58
CA LYS A 252 -12.14 -0.29 0.70
C LYS A 252 -10.97 0.30 1.52
N MET A 253 -10.87 1.62 1.67
CA MET A 253 -9.97 2.29 2.64
C MET A 253 -10.33 1.88 4.08
N HIS A 254 -11.60 2.02 4.47
CA HIS A 254 -12.11 1.56 5.77
C HIS A 254 -11.86 0.06 5.99
N CYS A 255 -12.14 -0.77 5.00
CA CYS A 255 -11.96 -2.23 5.07
C CYS A 255 -10.50 -2.68 5.27
N TYR A 256 -9.55 -1.92 4.72
CA TYR A 256 -8.12 -2.18 4.84
C TYR A 256 -7.45 -1.39 5.97
N ARG A 257 -8.22 -0.60 6.75
CA ARG A 257 -7.72 0.32 7.79
C ARG A 257 -6.60 1.23 7.24
N ILE A 258 -6.81 1.75 6.04
CA ILE A 258 -5.96 2.75 5.42
C ILE A 258 -6.56 4.11 5.76
N SER A 259 -5.81 4.92 6.51
CA SER A 259 -6.17 6.30 6.81
C SER A 259 -6.44 7.06 5.51
N GLU A 260 -7.67 7.54 5.32
CA GLU A 260 -7.97 8.43 4.20
C GLU A 260 -7.16 9.73 4.38
N PRO A 261 -6.54 10.28 3.33
CA PRO A 261 -5.87 11.57 3.44
C PRO A 261 -6.89 12.62 3.90
N PRO A 262 -6.53 13.56 4.79
CA PRO A 262 -7.46 14.58 5.24
C PRO A 262 -8.01 15.31 4.02
N GLN A 263 -9.33 15.48 4.00
CA GLN A 263 -10.00 16.17 2.90
C GLN A 263 -9.54 17.64 2.90
N GLN A 264 -8.58 17.96 2.02
CA GLN A 264 -8.82 19.11 1.16
C GLN A 264 -10.18 18.84 0.50
N CYS A 265 -11.10 19.79 0.63
CA CYS A 265 -12.51 19.61 0.31
C CYS A 265 -12.75 19.10 -1.13
N GLU A 266 -13.99 18.74 -1.44
CA GLU A 266 -14.45 18.94 -2.82
C GLU A 266 -14.21 20.42 -3.15
N LEU A 267 -13.19 20.67 -3.98
CA LEU A 267 -12.65 22.00 -4.27
C LEU A 267 -13.46 22.66 -5.39
N ASP A 268 -14.74 22.83 -5.09
CA ASP A 268 -15.44 24.03 -5.53
C ASP A 268 -14.71 25.26 -4.92
N ASN A 269 -14.74 26.38 -5.62
CA ASN A 269 -13.98 27.60 -5.32
C ASN A 269 -12.44 27.46 -5.48
N LEU A 270 -12.00 27.32 -6.72
CA LEU A 270 -10.76 27.98 -7.16
C LEU A 270 -11.08 29.46 -7.38
N ASP A 271 -10.96 30.27 -6.32
CA ASP A 271 -10.92 31.73 -6.44
C ASP A 271 -9.50 32.17 -6.85
N ASP A 272 -9.40 33.16 -7.75
CA ASP A 272 -8.17 33.41 -8.52
C ASP A 272 -7.29 34.50 -7.88
N SER A 273 -6.23 34.08 -7.17
CA SER A 273 -5.21 35.01 -6.68
C SER A 273 -3.79 34.41 -6.59
N ASP A 274 -2.91 34.96 -7.43
CA ASP A 274 -1.47 35.17 -7.20
C ASP A 274 -0.60 34.03 -6.63
N THR A 275 -0.04 33.22 -7.53
CA THR A 275 1.28 33.53 -8.16
C THR A 275 1.86 32.29 -8.85
N GLN A 276 1.66 32.14 -10.17
CA GLN A 276 2.37 31.10 -10.93
C GLN A 276 3.83 31.49 -11.17
N ASN A 277 4.76 30.82 -10.50
CA ASN A 277 6.20 30.99 -10.73
C ASN A 277 6.63 30.13 -11.96
N PRO A 278 6.99 30.70 -13.12
CA PRO A 278 6.99 30.00 -14.41
C PRO A 278 8.29 29.21 -14.67
N ALA A 279 8.53 28.14 -13.90
CA ALA A 279 9.83 27.46 -13.81
C ALA A 279 9.82 25.93 -14.13
N ALA A 280 8.88 25.44 -14.95
CA ALA A 280 8.84 24.01 -15.33
C ALA A 280 8.49 23.69 -16.80
N LEU A 281 8.28 24.70 -17.66
CA LEU A 281 7.89 24.52 -19.07
C LEU A 281 8.90 25.12 -20.06
N LYS A 282 10.14 24.63 -20.01
CA LYS A 282 11.12 24.78 -21.09
C LYS A 282 11.62 23.41 -21.54
N ASP A 283 11.03 22.92 -22.63
CA ASP A 283 11.77 22.53 -23.84
C ASP A 283 10.84 21.86 -24.86
N ASN A 284 10.25 22.67 -25.74
CA ASN A 284 10.20 22.49 -27.21
C ASN A 284 9.17 23.48 -27.82
N GLN A 285 9.46 24.77 -27.69
CA GLN A 285 8.96 25.77 -28.63
C GLN A 285 10.15 26.59 -29.11
N SER A 286 10.70 26.21 -30.26
CA SER A 286 11.63 27.04 -31.01
C SER A 286 10.87 28.29 -31.49
N SER A 287 11.32 29.47 -31.08
CA SER A 287 10.69 30.75 -31.41
C SER A 287 10.69 31.00 -32.92
N GLY A 288 9.52 30.84 -33.55
CA GLY A 288 9.24 31.26 -34.92
C GLY A 288 7.96 32.08 -34.92
N SER A 289 8.02 33.31 -35.43
CA SER A 289 6.87 34.21 -35.50
C SER A 289 5.91 33.77 -36.62
N SER A 290 4.81 33.12 -36.26
CA SER A 290 3.71 32.81 -37.19
C SER A 290 2.36 33.14 -36.58
N SER A 291 1.72 34.19 -37.08
CA SER A 291 0.35 34.58 -36.74
C SER A 291 -0.67 33.67 -37.44
N ASP A 292 -0.68 32.39 -37.10
CA ASP A 292 -1.72 31.44 -37.52
C ASP A 292 -1.96 30.38 -36.43
N THR A 293 -3.16 30.43 -35.84
CA THR A 293 -3.78 29.26 -35.21
C THR A 293 -5.21 29.12 -35.70
N GLY A 294 -5.38 28.57 -36.90
CA GLY A 294 -6.64 28.02 -37.43
C GLY A 294 -7.22 26.84 -36.64
N LYS A 295 -7.09 26.86 -35.30
CA LYS A 295 -7.66 25.91 -34.34
C LYS A 295 -8.60 26.65 -33.37
N GLN A 296 -9.52 25.90 -32.79
CA GLN A 296 -10.40 26.29 -31.69
C GLN A 296 -10.27 25.24 -30.58
N THR A 297 -10.51 25.66 -29.34
CA THR A 297 -10.51 24.78 -28.17
C THR A 297 -11.87 24.86 -27.50
N LEU A 298 -12.54 23.71 -27.42
CA LEU A 298 -13.89 23.58 -26.87
C LEU A 298 -13.82 23.10 -25.42
N ARG A 299 -14.72 23.58 -24.55
CA ARG A 299 -14.98 22.98 -23.24
C ARG A 299 -16.06 21.92 -23.40
N VAL A 300 -15.69 20.65 -23.33
CA VAL A 300 -16.60 19.53 -23.59
C VAL A 300 -16.93 18.77 -22.32
N PHE A 301 -18.21 18.47 -22.11
CA PHE A 301 -18.77 17.73 -20.97
C PHE A 301 -19.42 16.42 -21.43
N ASP A 302 -19.38 15.35 -20.62
CA ASP A 302 -19.95 14.03 -20.97
C ASP A 302 -21.29 13.70 -20.29
N GLY A 303 -21.90 14.63 -19.55
CA GLY A 303 -23.21 14.41 -18.92
C GLY A 303 -23.61 15.49 -17.91
N ASP A 304 -24.78 15.30 -17.29
CA ASP A 304 -25.38 16.26 -16.36
C ASP A 304 -24.60 16.39 -15.04
N ASP A 305 -23.97 15.33 -14.52
CA ASP A 305 -23.14 15.41 -13.31
C ASP A 305 -21.84 16.17 -13.58
N ALA A 306 -21.21 15.92 -14.74
CA ALA A 306 -20.04 16.65 -15.20
C ALA A 306 -20.32 18.16 -15.36
N MET A 307 -21.48 18.53 -15.94
CA MET A 307 -21.93 19.93 -16.01
C MET A 307 -22.09 20.56 -14.62
N LYS A 308 -22.80 19.89 -13.70
CA LYS A 308 -23.06 20.40 -12.34
C LYS A 308 -21.78 20.64 -11.54
N ARG A 309 -20.78 19.76 -11.70
CA ARG A 309 -19.46 19.85 -11.03
C ARG A 309 -18.43 20.67 -11.81
N ASN A 310 -18.81 21.33 -12.91
CA ASN A 310 -17.91 22.05 -13.82
C ASN A 310 -16.71 21.21 -14.33
N GLN A 311 -16.86 19.90 -14.46
CA GLN A 311 -15.80 18.96 -14.87
C GLN A 311 -15.80 18.73 -16.39
N PHE A 312 -15.07 19.57 -17.12
CA PHE A 312 -14.92 19.49 -18.58
C PHE A 312 -13.56 18.93 -19.04
N ARG A 313 -13.49 18.63 -20.34
CA ARG A 313 -12.26 18.31 -21.08
C ARG A 313 -12.05 19.33 -22.18
N LEU A 314 -10.82 19.85 -22.30
CA LEU A 314 -10.45 20.75 -23.39
C LEU A 314 -10.14 19.95 -24.66
N VAL A 315 -10.88 20.23 -25.74
CA VAL A 315 -10.74 19.54 -27.04
C VAL A 315 -10.31 20.55 -28.10
N SER A 316 -9.06 20.47 -28.55
CA SER A 316 -8.48 21.38 -29.55
C SER A 316 -8.50 20.78 -30.95
N ILE A 317 -9.20 21.44 -31.87
CA ILE A 317 -9.46 21.00 -33.26
C ILE A 317 -9.27 22.15 -34.26
N PRO A 318 -9.04 21.90 -35.56
CA PRO A 318 -9.10 22.94 -36.59
C PRO A 318 -10.45 23.67 -36.63
N ARG A 319 -10.47 24.97 -37.01
CA ARG A 319 -11.71 25.76 -37.15
C ARG A 319 -12.62 25.33 -38.32
N SER A 320 -12.09 24.53 -39.24
CA SER A 320 -12.79 23.98 -40.41
C SER A 320 -13.19 22.49 -40.25
N THR A 321 -13.20 21.99 -39.02
CA THR A 321 -13.51 20.58 -38.69
C THR A 321 -15.01 20.30 -38.81
N LYS A 322 -15.40 19.14 -39.35
CA LYS A 322 -16.80 18.70 -39.37
C LYS A 322 -17.29 18.27 -37.98
N ASN A 323 -18.55 18.49 -37.66
CA ASN A 323 -19.16 18.08 -36.38
C ASN A 323 -18.89 16.61 -36.01
N GLU A 324 -18.91 15.67 -36.97
CA GLU A 324 -18.58 14.25 -36.76
C GLU A 324 -17.14 14.03 -36.26
N GLU A 325 -16.17 14.79 -36.78
CA GLU A 325 -14.76 14.77 -36.33
C GLU A 325 -14.59 15.47 -34.97
N VAL A 326 -15.44 16.45 -34.63
CA VAL A 326 -15.51 17.04 -33.29
C VAL A 326 -16.03 16.02 -32.27
N VAL A 327 -17.07 15.26 -32.62
CA VAL A 327 -17.60 14.16 -31.80
C VAL A 327 -16.53 13.06 -31.63
N GLU A 328 -15.83 12.65 -32.69
CA GLU A 328 -14.73 11.67 -32.57
C GLU A 328 -13.64 12.16 -31.60
N ALA A 329 -13.25 13.44 -31.67
CA ALA A 329 -12.27 14.03 -30.76
C ALA A 329 -12.78 14.12 -29.32
N ALA A 330 -14.06 14.44 -29.12
CA ALA A 330 -14.71 14.51 -27.82
C ALA A 330 -14.79 13.13 -27.13
N LEU A 331 -15.31 12.10 -27.81
CA LEU A 331 -15.41 10.73 -27.27
C LEU A 331 -14.03 10.20 -26.87
N LYS A 332 -13.00 10.43 -27.69
CA LYS A 332 -11.59 10.09 -27.37
C LYS A 332 -11.08 10.79 -26.11
N ALA A 333 -11.40 12.06 -25.90
CA ALA A 333 -10.95 12.83 -24.73
C ALA A 333 -11.52 12.31 -23.40
N PHE A 334 -12.66 11.63 -23.47
CA PHE A 334 -13.35 10.93 -22.37
C PHE A 334 -13.13 9.40 -22.34
N TYR A 335 -12.25 8.87 -23.19
CA TYR A 335 -11.97 7.42 -23.29
C TYR A 335 -13.19 6.55 -23.66
N ILE A 336 -14.16 7.11 -24.40
CA ILE A 336 -15.33 6.37 -24.91
C ILE A 336 -14.95 5.69 -26.25
N PRO A 337 -15.11 4.36 -26.39
CA PRO A 337 -14.73 3.61 -27.60
C PRO A 337 -15.81 3.54 -28.70
N ASP A 338 -17.01 4.06 -28.42
CA ASP A 338 -18.21 4.01 -29.26
C ASP A 338 -18.08 4.79 -30.59
N ASP A 339 -19.00 4.55 -31.54
CA ASP A 339 -19.03 5.22 -32.84
C ASP A 339 -19.55 6.67 -32.73
N ALA A 340 -18.87 7.63 -33.34
CA ALA A 340 -19.29 9.04 -33.35
C ALA A 340 -20.68 9.27 -33.96
N GLN A 341 -21.16 8.38 -34.84
CA GLN A 341 -22.47 8.50 -35.47
C GLN A 341 -23.63 8.30 -34.50
N ASP A 342 -23.41 7.60 -33.38
CA ASP A 342 -24.39 7.43 -32.29
C ASP A 342 -24.55 8.68 -31.40
N TYR A 343 -23.75 9.73 -31.60
CA TYR A 343 -23.66 10.87 -30.68
C TYR A 343 -23.87 12.21 -31.39
N GLU A 344 -24.17 13.23 -30.58
CA GLU A 344 -24.28 14.63 -30.99
C GLU A 344 -23.66 15.56 -29.94
N LEU A 345 -23.41 16.80 -30.33
CA LEU A 345 -22.91 17.87 -29.47
C LEU A 345 -23.98 18.96 -29.37
N GLN A 346 -24.39 19.29 -28.15
CA GLN A 346 -25.36 20.33 -27.85
C GLN A 346 -24.61 21.55 -27.30
N SER A 347 -24.74 22.71 -27.96
CA SER A 347 -24.12 23.96 -27.53
C SER A 347 -24.91 24.56 -26.36
N TYR A 348 -24.26 24.85 -25.24
CA TYR A 348 -24.95 25.31 -24.03
C TYR A 348 -24.56 26.74 -23.66
N THR A 349 -25.46 27.69 -23.92
CA THR A 349 -25.33 29.10 -23.55
C THR A 349 -26.26 29.43 -22.39
N HIS A 350 -25.74 29.46 -21.15
CA HIS A 350 -26.48 29.95 -19.98
C HIS A 350 -26.09 31.40 -19.67
N PRO A 351 -27.04 32.32 -19.39
CA PRO A 351 -26.73 33.69 -18.99
C PRO A 351 -26.15 33.83 -17.57
N ASP A 352 -26.47 32.89 -16.67
CA ASP A 352 -26.51 33.18 -15.24
C ASP A 352 -25.20 32.94 -14.45
N LEU A 353 -24.13 32.49 -15.10
CA LEU A 353 -22.78 32.39 -14.51
C LEU A 353 -22.02 33.74 -14.57
N LEU A 354 -22.74 34.86 -14.49
CA LEU A 354 -22.21 36.23 -14.65
C LEU A 354 -22.61 37.19 -13.51
N ILE A 355 -23.27 36.70 -12.46
CA ILE A 355 -23.91 37.56 -11.45
C ILE A 355 -23.04 37.78 -10.20
N ASP A 356 -22.32 36.75 -9.72
CA ASP A 356 -21.60 36.84 -8.43
C ASP A 356 -20.34 37.73 -8.47
N ASP A 357 -19.69 37.89 -9.63
CA ASP A 357 -18.50 38.74 -9.80
C ASP A 357 -18.77 40.25 -9.64
N ILE A 358 -20.03 40.69 -9.70
CA ILE A 358 -20.38 42.11 -9.93
C ILE A 358 -20.46 42.94 -8.64
N ILE A 359 -20.61 42.32 -7.46
CA ILE A 359 -20.91 43.05 -6.21
C ILE A 359 -19.69 43.80 -5.62
N ASN A 360 -18.46 43.42 -5.96
CA ASN A 360 -17.24 43.80 -5.21
C ASN A 360 -16.34 44.88 -5.84
N ARG A 361 -16.87 45.82 -6.66
CA ARG A 361 -16.10 47.02 -7.08
C ARG A 361 -16.89 48.34 -7.05
N ASN A 362 -16.72 49.10 -5.97
CA ASN A 362 -16.98 50.54 -5.97
C ASN A 362 -15.86 51.27 -6.74
N GLY A 363 -16.18 51.83 -7.91
CA GLY A 363 -15.24 52.61 -8.73
C GLY A 363 -15.96 53.40 -9.83
N MET A 364 -15.45 54.59 -10.15
CA MET A 364 -16.04 55.50 -11.13
C MET A 364 -15.98 54.93 -12.58
N PRO A 365 -16.94 55.29 -13.45
CA PRO A 365 -16.98 54.79 -14.83
C PRO A 365 -15.99 55.52 -15.74
N ASP A 366 -15.28 54.77 -16.59
CA ASP A 366 -14.58 55.31 -17.76
C ASP A 366 -14.85 54.43 -18.99
N ASN A 367 -14.99 55.08 -20.16
CA ASN A 367 -15.56 54.49 -21.36
C ASN A 367 -14.48 53.97 -22.33
N LYS A 368 -14.37 52.64 -22.48
CA LYS A 368 -13.78 52.00 -23.68
C LYS A 368 -14.25 50.55 -23.87
N VAL A 369 -15.14 50.35 -24.83
CA VAL A 369 -15.54 49.03 -25.34
C VAL A 369 -14.48 48.54 -26.33
N VAL A 370 -13.59 47.63 -25.92
CA VAL A 370 -12.63 46.96 -26.81
C VAL A 370 -12.39 45.51 -26.36
N PHE A 371 -12.12 44.61 -27.32
CA PHE A 371 -11.79 43.19 -27.16
C PHE A 371 -12.87 42.27 -26.56
N LYS A 372 -13.66 41.68 -27.46
CA LYS A 372 -14.54 40.52 -27.22
C LYS A 372 -13.88 39.26 -27.77
N ASP A 373 -12.75 38.85 -27.20
CA ASP A 373 -11.92 37.75 -27.72
C ASP A 373 -12.24 36.39 -27.09
N CYS A 374 -12.53 35.41 -27.95
CA CYS A 374 -12.51 33.96 -27.72
C CYS A 374 -12.86 33.44 -26.31
N GLN A 375 -14.12 33.61 -25.86
CA GLN A 375 -14.67 32.67 -24.88
C GLN A 375 -14.73 31.27 -25.48
N PRO A 376 -14.26 30.21 -24.78
CA PRO A 376 -14.30 28.85 -25.30
C PRO A 376 -15.73 28.30 -25.25
N GLU A 377 -16.25 27.88 -26.40
CA GLU A 377 -17.61 27.33 -26.50
C GLU A 377 -17.80 26.12 -25.57
N VAL A 378 -18.93 26.11 -24.86
CA VAL A 378 -19.36 25.03 -23.97
C VAL A 378 -20.26 24.07 -24.75
N TRP A 379 -19.84 22.81 -24.82
CA TRP A 379 -20.49 21.75 -25.56
C TRP A 379 -20.74 20.52 -24.68
N LEU A 380 -21.94 19.96 -24.77
CA LEU A 380 -22.35 18.77 -24.03
C LEU A 380 -22.54 17.61 -25.02
N ILE A 381 -21.81 16.52 -24.84
CA ILE A 381 -21.97 15.31 -25.65
C ILE A 381 -23.26 14.60 -25.20
N ARG A 382 -24.12 14.21 -26.14
CA ARG A 382 -25.27 13.33 -25.88
C ARG A 382 -25.22 12.11 -26.80
N ALA A 383 -25.70 10.98 -26.28
CA ALA A 383 -26.06 9.83 -27.10
C ALA A 383 -27.43 10.08 -27.74
N LYS A 384 -27.59 9.74 -29.02
CA LYS A 384 -28.87 9.81 -29.72
C LYS A 384 -29.83 8.75 -29.17
N PRO A 385 -31.15 9.02 -29.12
CA PRO A 385 -32.13 8.07 -28.63
C PRO A 385 -32.19 6.82 -29.52
N LYS A 386 -32.22 5.64 -28.89
CA LYS A 386 -32.35 4.34 -29.56
C LYS A 386 -33.64 3.64 -29.10
N GLU A 387 -34.36 3.02 -30.03
CA GLU A 387 -35.58 2.26 -29.72
C GLU A 387 -35.30 0.97 -28.94
N THR A 388 -34.11 0.39 -29.14
CA THR A 388 -33.63 -0.81 -28.44
C THR A 388 -32.13 -0.73 -28.16
N GLU A 389 -31.68 -1.33 -27.06
CA GLU A 389 -30.25 -1.51 -26.73
C GLU A 389 -29.95 -2.96 -26.36
N VAL A 390 -28.68 -3.38 -26.50
CA VAL A 390 -28.22 -4.73 -26.12
C VAL A 390 -27.56 -4.67 -24.74
N LEU A 391 -28.25 -5.18 -23.73
CA LEU A 391 -27.82 -5.20 -22.34
C LEU A 391 -26.96 -6.44 -22.07
N LYS A 392 -25.79 -6.26 -21.45
CA LYS A 392 -24.91 -7.37 -21.01
C LYS A 392 -25.12 -7.67 -19.54
N ILE A 393 -25.62 -8.87 -19.25
CA ILE A 393 -25.87 -9.36 -17.89
C ILE A 393 -24.83 -10.41 -17.52
N TYR A 394 -24.17 -10.17 -16.40
CA TYR A 394 -23.11 -11.01 -15.84
C TYR A 394 -23.70 -11.91 -14.75
N THR A 395 -23.10 -13.08 -14.52
CA THR A 395 -23.47 -13.97 -13.41
C THR A 395 -22.46 -13.87 -12.27
N ASP A 396 -22.92 -13.98 -11.02
CA ASP A 396 -22.05 -13.94 -9.85
C ASP A 396 -21.26 -15.28 -9.70
N TRP A 397 -21.90 -16.42 -10.00
CA TRP A 397 -21.30 -17.75 -9.92
C TRP A 397 -20.46 -18.14 -11.15
N GLN A 398 -19.15 -17.89 -11.09
CA GLN A 398 -18.18 -18.34 -12.11
C GLN A 398 -17.88 -19.86 -12.05
N LYS A 399 -18.92 -20.70 -12.23
CA LYS A 399 -18.84 -22.14 -12.57
C LYS A 399 -19.57 -22.44 -13.90
N VAL A 400 -19.70 -21.44 -14.77
CA VAL A 400 -20.31 -21.51 -16.11
C VAL A 400 -19.36 -20.84 -17.10
N ASP A 401 -19.14 -21.46 -18.27
CA ASP A 401 -18.20 -20.96 -19.30
C ASP A 401 -18.64 -19.65 -20.00
N VAL A 402 -19.84 -19.14 -19.70
CA VAL A 402 -20.44 -17.97 -20.34
C VAL A 402 -20.16 -16.70 -19.51
N ALA A 403 -19.24 -15.87 -19.99
CA ALA A 403 -18.78 -14.67 -19.27
C ALA A 403 -19.82 -13.54 -19.13
N ASN A 404 -20.84 -13.50 -19.99
CA ASN A 404 -22.04 -12.66 -19.91
C ASN A 404 -23.07 -13.13 -20.94
N ILE A 405 -24.34 -12.88 -20.65
CA ILE A 405 -25.48 -13.02 -21.56
C ILE A 405 -25.81 -11.64 -22.15
N SER A 406 -26.21 -11.59 -23.41
CA SER A 406 -26.64 -10.37 -24.10
C SER A 406 -28.14 -10.45 -24.43
N ILE A 407 -28.92 -9.47 -23.97
CA ILE A 407 -30.39 -9.40 -24.16
C ILE A 407 -30.77 -8.06 -24.79
N THR A 408 -31.66 -8.09 -25.78
CA THR A 408 -32.22 -6.87 -26.36
C THR A 408 -33.33 -6.31 -25.46
N VAL A 409 -33.12 -5.09 -25.00
CA VAL A 409 -34.04 -4.29 -24.18
C VAL A 409 -34.72 -3.25 -25.07
N GLY A 410 -36.02 -3.07 -24.89
CA GLY A 410 -36.83 -2.01 -25.51
C GLY A 410 -37.71 -1.34 -24.47
N LYS A 411 -38.40 -0.26 -24.86
CA LYS A 411 -39.14 0.66 -23.96
C LYS A 411 -40.13 0.01 -22.98
N SER A 412 -40.67 -1.16 -23.29
CA SER A 412 -41.66 -1.88 -22.45
C SER A 412 -41.09 -3.03 -21.61
N ARG A 413 -39.76 -3.26 -21.61
CA ARG A 413 -39.16 -4.40 -20.90
C ARG A 413 -38.79 -4.07 -19.46
N THR A 414 -39.52 -4.66 -18.51
CA THR A 414 -39.22 -4.59 -17.07
C THR A 414 -38.07 -5.52 -16.67
N VAL A 415 -37.48 -5.26 -15.50
CA VAL A 415 -36.49 -6.14 -14.86
C VAL A 415 -36.99 -7.58 -14.73
N ASP A 416 -38.24 -7.79 -14.28
CA ASP A 416 -38.84 -9.13 -14.13
C ASP A 416 -38.93 -9.91 -15.44
N SER A 417 -39.16 -9.23 -16.57
CA SER A 417 -39.15 -9.86 -17.90
C SER A 417 -37.75 -10.35 -18.26
N VAL A 418 -36.73 -9.55 -17.95
CA VAL A 418 -35.34 -9.84 -18.28
C VAL A 418 -34.75 -10.91 -17.36
N ILE A 419 -35.05 -10.92 -16.05
CA ILE A 419 -34.63 -11.99 -15.13
C ILE A 419 -35.12 -13.36 -15.63
N LYS A 420 -36.39 -13.45 -16.05
CA LYS A 420 -36.97 -14.70 -16.60
C LYS A 420 -36.26 -15.16 -17.87
N GLU A 421 -35.93 -14.24 -18.79
CA GLU A 421 -35.17 -14.57 -20.00
C GLU A 421 -33.73 -15.03 -19.69
N VAL A 422 -33.04 -14.34 -18.77
CA VAL A 422 -31.69 -14.74 -18.31
C VAL A 422 -31.69 -16.14 -17.71
N LEU A 423 -32.66 -16.48 -16.86
CA LEU A 423 -32.75 -17.81 -16.23
C LEU A 423 -33.00 -18.92 -17.26
N VAL A 424 -33.78 -18.67 -18.31
CA VAL A 424 -33.93 -19.61 -19.45
C VAL A 424 -32.62 -19.77 -20.21
N GLN A 425 -31.92 -18.68 -20.53
CA GLN A 425 -30.62 -18.75 -21.22
C GLN A 425 -29.52 -19.45 -20.36
N LEU A 426 -29.59 -19.32 -19.04
CA LEU A 426 -28.74 -20.04 -18.08
C LEU A 426 -29.14 -21.51 -17.82
N ARG A 427 -30.23 -22.00 -18.45
CA ARG A 427 -30.82 -23.34 -18.20
C ARG A 427 -31.28 -23.55 -16.75
N LYS A 428 -31.57 -22.47 -16.03
CA LYS A 428 -32.09 -22.43 -14.64
C LYS A 428 -33.62 -22.26 -14.58
N GLN A 429 -34.35 -22.62 -15.64
CA GLN A 429 -35.81 -22.40 -15.73
C GLN A 429 -36.67 -23.12 -14.68
N SER A 430 -36.09 -24.01 -13.87
CA SER A 430 -36.72 -24.69 -12.73
C SER A 430 -36.59 -23.92 -11.40
N GLU A 431 -35.80 -22.86 -11.36
CA GLU A 431 -35.59 -22.03 -10.18
C GLU A 431 -36.53 -20.81 -10.20
N ASN A 432 -37.04 -20.41 -9.04
CA ASN A 432 -38.07 -19.37 -8.94
C ASN A 432 -37.47 -17.99 -9.27
N PRO A 433 -38.03 -17.21 -10.23
CA PRO A 433 -37.50 -15.89 -10.57
C PRO A 433 -37.47 -14.88 -9.41
N ALA A 434 -38.32 -15.02 -8.39
CA ALA A 434 -38.29 -14.16 -7.21
C ALA A 434 -37.08 -14.44 -6.28
N ASP A 435 -36.39 -15.57 -6.48
CA ASP A 435 -35.15 -15.90 -5.79
C ASP A 435 -33.93 -15.21 -6.46
N PHE A 436 -34.15 -14.23 -7.36
CA PHE A 436 -33.11 -13.49 -8.07
C PHE A 436 -33.38 -11.99 -8.11
N ASN A 437 -32.29 -11.22 -8.05
CA ASN A 437 -32.29 -9.77 -8.26
C ASN A 437 -31.41 -9.42 -9.46
N LEU A 438 -31.78 -8.36 -10.19
CA LEU A 438 -30.88 -7.69 -11.11
C LEU A 438 -30.21 -6.52 -10.37
N VAL A 439 -28.88 -6.51 -10.37
CA VAL A 439 -28.07 -5.56 -9.61
C VAL A 439 -27.25 -4.70 -10.55
N GLU A 440 -27.50 -3.40 -10.56
CA GLU A 440 -26.62 -2.40 -11.18
C GLU A 440 -25.34 -2.26 -10.35
N VAL A 441 -24.19 -2.28 -11.02
CA VAL A 441 -22.86 -2.16 -10.41
C VAL A 441 -22.04 -1.14 -11.18
N TYR A 442 -21.85 0.04 -10.59
CA TYR A 442 -20.96 1.08 -11.12
C TYR A 442 -19.52 0.86 -10.64
N MET A 443 -18.60 0.74 -11.59
CA MET A 443 -17.19 0.39 -11.38
C MET A 443 -16.27 1.62 -11.37
N GLY A 444 -16.55 2.58 -10.48
CA GLY A 444 -15.73 3.76 -10.27
C GLY A 444 -14.34 3.45 -9.66
N GLY A 445 -13.32 4.24 -10.02
CA GLY A 445 -11.95 4.00 -9.57
C GLY A 445 -11.79 4.02 -8.04
N LYS A 446 -12.46 4.94 -7.32
CA LYS A 446 -12.43 5.09 -5.86
C LYS A 446 -13.45 4.23 -5.10
N GLN A 447 -14.57 3.85 -5.73
CA GLN A 447 -15.67 3.12 -5.09
C GLN A 447 -16.40 2.24 -6.10
N VAL A 448 -16.77 1.02 -5.69
CA VAL A 448 -17.77 0.20 -6.40
C VAL A 448 -19.11 0.44 -5.71
N GLN A 449 -20.10 0.91 -6.45
CA GLN A 449 -21.47 1.08 -5.95
C GLN A 449 -22.36 -0.04 -6.48
N LYS A 450 -23.30 -0.53 -5.67
CA LYS A 450 -24.21 -1.63 -6.02
C LYS A 450 -25.66 -1.29 -5.65
N GLN A 451 -26.54 -1.27 -6.64
CA GLN A 451 -27.97 -0.99 -6.46
C GLN A 451 -28.81 -2.17 -6.97
N VAL A 452 -29.76 -2.63 -6.16
CA VAL A 452 -30.78 -3.59 -6.60
C VAL A 452 -31.85 -2.80 -7.36
N LEU A 453 -32.23 -3.28 -8.55
CA LEU A 453 -33.30 -2.70 -9.35
C LEU A 453 -34.66 -3.31 -8.96
N GLY A 454 -35.73 -2.52 -9.01
CA GLY A 454 -37.08 -3.01 -8.78
C GLY A 454 -37.56 -3.88 -9.94
N GLY A 455 -38.31 -4.96 -9.65
CA GLY A 455 -38.80 -5.90 -10.67
C GLY A 455 -39.64 -5.24 -11.80
N GLN A 456 -40.31 -4.14 -11.47
CA GLN A 456 -41.13 -3.35 -12.40
C GLN A 456 -40.39 -2.18 -13.06
N ASP A 457 -39.12 -1.92 -12.71
CA ASP A 457 -38.33 -0.84 -13.32
C ASP A 457 -38.15 -1.08 -14.83
N LEU A 458 -38.33 -0.03 -15.63
CA LEU A 458 -38.06 -0.08 -17.07
C LEU A 458 -36.55 0.07 -17.32
N LEU A 459 -35.93 -0.98 -17.84
CA LEU A 459 -34.49 -1.02 -18.06
C LEU A 459 -34.03 0.00 -19.11
N MET A 460 -34.86 0.32 -20.09
CA MET A 460 -34.55 1.35 -21.09
C MET A 460 -34.38 2.74 -20.44
N ASP A 461 -35.28 3.10 -19.52
CA ASP A 461 -35.27 4.39 -18.84
C ASP A 461 -34.03 4.52 -17.95
N LYS A 462 -33.65 3.44 -17.25
CA LYS A 462 -32.40 3.39 -16.46
C LYS A 462 -31.15 3.54 -17.33
N LEU A 463 -31.09 2.91 -18.50
CA LEU A 463 -29.97 3.11 -19.44
C LEU A 463 -29.90 4.56 -19.95
N GLN A 464 -31.04 5.21 -20.19
CA GLN A 464 -31.09 6.61 -20.58
C GLN A 464 -30.69 7.56 -19.43
N GLU A 465 -31.11 7.27 -18.19
CA GLU A 465 -30.73 8.00 -16.97
C GLU A 465 -29.21 7.96 -16.74
N ILE A 466 -28.59 6.79 -16.89
CA ILE A 466 -27.12 6.61 -16.80
C ILE A 466 -26.43 7.43 -17.90
N ARG A 467 -26.83 7.29 -19.16
CA ARG A 467 -26.25 8.05 -20.29
C ARG A 467 -26.42 9.56 -20.15
N LYS A 468 -27.54 10.03 -19.58
CA LYS A 468 -27.79 11.44 -19.29
C LYS A 468 -26.88 11.97 -18.16
N THR A 469 -26.65 11.14 -17.15
CA THR A 469 -25.78 11.46 -16.00
C THR A 469 -24.32 11.55 -16.40
N SER A 470 -23.79 10.53 -17.10
CA SER A 470 -22.45 10.52 -17.71
C SER A 470 -22.34 9.42 -18.76
N LEU A 471 -21.90 9.77 -19.96
CA LEU A 471 -21.61 8.81 -21.03
C LEU A 471 -20.43 7.88 -20.67
N ARG A 472 -19.46 8.35 -19.88
CA ARG A 472 -18.40 7.51 -19.32
C ARG A 472 -18.94 6.52 -18.28
N GLN A 473 -19.92 6.91 -17.46
CA GLN A 473 -20.54 6.02 -16.46
C GLN A 473 -21.18 4.80 -17.12
N MET A 474 -21.84 4.96 -18.28
CA MET A 474 -22.38 3.82 -19.05
C MET A 474 -21.31 2.75 -19.35
N ASN A 475 -20.10 3.16 -19.75
CA ASN A 475 -18.98 2.26 -20.01
C ASN A 475 -18.28 1.72 -18.73
N GLN A 476 -18.66 2.21 -17.55
CA GLN A 476 -18.23 1.74 -16.23
C GLN A 476 -19.33 1.01 -15.44
N THR A 477 -20.57 0.95 -15.94
CA THR A 477 -21.69 0.26 -15.30
C THR A 477 -21.86 -1.16 -15.88
N ARG A 478 -22.28 -2.10 -15.03
CA ARG A 478 -22.64 -3.48 -15.40
C ARG A 478 -23.88 -3.92 -14.63
N PHE A 479 -24.59 -4.90 -15.20
CA PHE A 479 -25.77 -5.50 -14.58
C PHE A 479 -25.47 -6.97 -14.26
N TYR A 480 -25.67 -7.38 -13.01
CA TYR A 480 -25.42 -8.75 -12.55
C TYR A 480 -26.74 -9.39 -12.13
N ILE A 481 -26.99 -10.64 -12.56
CA ILE A 481 -28.02 -11.46 -11.94
C ILE A 481 -27.42 -12.13 -10.69
N VAL A 482 -28.08 -11.92 -9.54
CA VAL A 482 -27.60 -12.36 -8.22
C VAL A 482 -28.75 -13.03 -7.48
N GLU A 483 -28.49 -14.18 -6.87
CA GLU A 483 -29.47 -14.95 -6.10
C GLU A 483 -29.85 -14.22 -4.80
N SER A 484 -31.15 -14.07 -4.56
CA SER A 484 -31.80 -13.37 -3.46
C SER A 484 -31.73 -14.16 -2.14
N ARG A 485 -30.55 -14.70 -1.81
CA ARG A 485 -30.33 -15.33 -0.50
C ARG A 485 -30.33 -14.25 0.57
N ASN A 486 -31.27 -14.35 1.52
CA ASN A 486 -31.19 -13.66 2.81
C ASN A 486 -30.00 -14.22 3.63
N ARG A 487 -28.79 -13.78 3.27
CA ARG A 487 -27.57 -14.11 3.99
C ARG A 487 -27.54 -13.30 5.29
N VAL A 488 -27.12 -13.95 6.38
CA VAL A 488 -26.88 -13.27 7.65
C VAL A 488 -25.83 -12.18 7.42
N VAL A 489 -26.23 -10.93 7.63
CA VAL A 489 -25.29 -9.81 7.65
C VAL A 489 -24.48 -9.91 8.94
N GLN A 490 -23.17 -9.80 8.84
CA GLN A 490 -22.27 -9.72 9.98
C GLN A 490 -21.15 -8.75 9.66
N VAL A 491 -21.15 -7.59 10.31
CA VAL A 491 -20.05 -6.63 10.28
C VAL A 491 -19.37 -6.65 11.64
N ASP A 492 -18.08 -7.00 11.67
CA ASP A 492 -17.28 -6.99 12.89
C ASP A 492 -16.53 -5.66 13.01
N LEU A 493 -16.79 -4.92 14.09
CA LEU A 493 -16.12 -3.67 14.44
C LEU A 493 -15.34 -3.82 15.74
N LEU A 494 -14.17 -3.22 15.83
CA LEU A 494 -13.45 -3.04 17.10
C LEU A 494 -13.51 -1.57 17.49
N VAL A 495 -14.16 -1.28 18.62
CA VAL A 495 -14.18 0.04 19.26
C VAL A 495 -13.10 0.05 20.34
N GLY A 496 -12.20 1.02 20.31
CA GLY A 496 -11.11 1.17 21.27
C GLY A 496 -10.90 2.62 21.66
N GLY A 497 -10.28 2.86 22.81
CA GLY A 497 -10.12 4.20 23.38
C GLY A 497 -11.06 4.51 24.53
N LEU A 498 -11.86 3.54 24.95
CA LEU A 498 -12.68 3.59 26.17
C LEU A 498 -11.77 3.66 27.42
N PRO A 499 -12.33 3.93 28.62
CA PRO A 499 -11.59 3.82 29.88
C PRO A 499 -11.08 2.39 30.13
N LEU A 500 -10.06 2.25 30.98
CA LEU A 500 -9.44 0.96 31.30
C LEU A 500 -10.10 0.29 32.52
N GLN A 501 -10.02 -1.03 32.59
CA GLN A 501 -10.41 -1.87 33.74
C GLN A 501 -11.87 -1.77 34.21
N LEU A 502 -12.79 -1.35 33.34
CA LEU A 502 -14.23 -1.37 33.63
C LEU A 502 -14.82 -2.78 33.54
N SER A 503 -15.98 -2.98 34.17
CA SER A 503 -16.83 -4.17 34.04
C SER A 503 -17.47 -4.31 32.65
N THR A 504 -18.14 -5.44 32.40
CA THR A 504 -18.87 -5.68 31.14
C THR A 504 -20.06 -4.72 31.02
N GLU A 505 -20.71 -4.48 32.15
CA GLU A 505 -21.91 -3.70 32.34
C GLU A 505 -21.61 -2.21 32.07
N GLU A 506 -20.58 -1.64 32.69
CA GLU A 506 -20.14 -0.25 32.46
C GLU A 506 -19.72 -0.01 30.99
N TYR A 507 -19.06 -0.98 30.33
CA TYR A 507 -18.77 -0.86 28.90
C TYR A 507 -20.05 -0.90 28.04
N MET A 508 -21.05 -1.70 28.40
CA MET A 508 -22.34 -1.71 27.71
C MET A 508 -23.10 -0.39 27.90
N GLU A 509 -23.07 0.19 29.10
CA GLU A 509 -23.66 1.50 29.39
C GLU A 509 -22.99 2.61 28.57
N LEU A 510 -21.66 2.71 28.55
CA LEU A 510 -20.93 3.68 27.72
C LEU A 510 -21.22 3.55 26.21
N LEU A 511 -21.38 2.31 25.71
CA LEU A 511 -21.75 2.04 24.33
C LEU A 511 -23.21 2.44 24.03
N GLN A 512 -24.11 2.27 25.00
CA GLN A 512 -25.52 2.66 24.85
C GLN A 512 -25.71 4.18 24.98
N GLU A 513 -25.01 4.84 25.90
CA GLU A 513 -25.06 6.30 26.10
C GLU A 513 -24.44 7.05 24.92
N HIS A 514 -23.16 6.80 24.61
CA HIS A 514 -22.43 7.62 23.65
C HIS A 514 -22.63 7.18 22.19
N LEU A 515 -22.86 5.89 21.92
CA LEU A 515 -23.02 5.37 20.56
C LEU A 515 -24.46 4.94 20.23
N ALA A 516 -25.42 5.09 21.15
CA ALA A 516 -26.84 4.78 20.96
C ALA A 516 -27.08 3.36 20.38
N VAL A 517 -26.32 2.37 20.87
CA VAL A 517 -26.26 1.01 20.32
C VAL A 517 -27.60 0.27 20.43
N LYS A 518 -28.09 -0.27 19.31
CA LYS A 518 -29.30 -1.11 19.27
C LYS A 518 -28.97 -2.55 19.66
N SER A 519 -29.29 -2.94 20.89
CA SER A 519 -29.04 -4.28 21.46
C SER A 519 -29.57 -5.47 20.64
N HIS A 520 -30.64 -5.29 19.87
CA HIS A 520 -31.18 -6.34 18.98
C HIS A 520 -30.43 -6.47 17.63
N LEU A 521 -29.49 -5.57 17.33
CA LEU A 521 -28.65 -5.60 16.12
C LEU A 521 -27.16 -5.77 16.40
N VAL A 522 -26.72 -5.57 17.65
CA VAL A 522 -25.31 -5.49 18.04
C VAL A 522 -25.03 -6.43 19.21
N THR A 523 -24.04 -7.29 19.05
CA THR A 523 -23.58 -8.24 20.08
C THR A 523 -22.12 -7.95 20.42
N VAL A 524 -21.80 -7.79 21.71
CA VAL A 524 -20.41 -7.77 22.17
C VAL A 524 -19.87 -9.20 22.12
N THR A 525 -18.74 -9.41 21.42
CA THR A 525 -18.09 -10.72 21.32
C THR A 525 -16.87 -10.85 22.22
N HIS A 526 -16.13 -9.75 22.42
CA HIS A 526 -14.90 -9.74 23.22
C HIS A 526 -14.73 -8.38 23.92
N ILE A 527 -14.22 -8.40 25.15
CA ILE A 527 -13.83 -7.21 25.91
C ILE A 527 -12.34 -7.31 26.28
N TYR A 528 -11.65 -6.17 26.18
CA TYR A 528 -10.22 -6.01 26.44
C TYR A 528 -10.02 -4.88 27.47
N GLN A 529 -10.32 -5.20 28.73
CA GLN A 529 -10.33 -4.27 29.87
C GLN A 529 -9.01 -3.51 30.04
N ALA A 530 -7.87 -4.20 29.89
CA ALA A 530 -6.53 -3.60 29.97
C ALA A 530 -6.21 -2.61 28.83
N GLU A 531 -6.92 -2.69 27.70
CA GLU A 531 -6.68 -1.88 26.49
C GLU A 531 -7.76 -0.79 26.28
N GLY A 532 -8.88 -0.87 27.01
CA GLY A 532 -10.04 0.02 26.83
C GLY A 532 -10.73 -0.21 25.49
N ALA A 533 -11.04 -1.45 25.15
CA ALA A 533 -11.62 -1.82 23.86
C ALA A 533 -12.62 -2.98 23.90
N VAL A 534 -13.59 -2.94 22.97
CA VAL A 534 -14.71 -3.89 22.85
C VAL A 534 -14.93 -4.25 21.37
N ALA A 535 -15.06 -5.54 21.08
CA ALA A 535 -15.35 -6.06 19.74
C ALA A 535 -16.86 -6.33 19.57
N LEU A 536 -17.46 -5.69 18.56
CA LEU A 536 -18.88 -5.71 18.23
C LEU A 536 -19.13 -6.52 16.96
N GLN A 537 -20.11 -7.42 17.00
CA GLN A 537 -20.66 -8.15 15.86
C GLN A 537 -22.03 -7.54 15.53
N ILE A 538 -22.23 -7.06 14.31
CA ILE A 538 -23.38 -6.23 13.94
C ILE A 538 -24.15 -6.82 12.77
N THR A 539 -25.46 -7.05 12.96
CA THR A 539 -26.34 -7.74 12.00
C THR A 539 -27.04 -6.82 10.99
N CYS A 540 -26.67 -5.54 10.94
CA CYS A 540 -27.25 -4.56 10.04
C CYS A 540 -26.19 -3.58 9.51
N PHE A 541 -26.10 -3.41 8.18
CA PHE A 541 -25.09 -2.57 7.54
C PHE A 541 -25.17 -1.09 7.94
N SER A 542 -26.36 -0.50 7.95
CA SER A 542 -26.55 0.92 8.28
C SER A 542 -26.31 1.20 9.77
N GLU A 543 -26.59 0.24 10.66
CA GLU A 543 -26.26 0.37 12.08
C GLU A 543 -24.75 0.27 12.32
N ALA A 544 -24.06 -0.62 11.61
CA ALA A 544 -22.59 -0.71 11.67
C ALA A 544 -21.92 0.55 11.13
N GLU A 545 -22.40 1.09 10.01
CA GLU A 545 -21.92 2.36 9.43
C GLU A 545 -22.16 3.55 10.38
N ARG A 546 -23.37 3.64 10.96
CA ARG A 546 -23.72 4.67 11.96
C ARG A 546 -22.79 4.62 13.17
N ILE A 547 -22.57 3.44 13.75
CA ILE A 547 -21.68 3.25 14.91
C ILE A 547 -20.23 3.57 14.53
N TYR A 548 -19.78 3.16 13.35
CA TYR A 548 -18.42 3.43 12.87
C TYR A 548 -18.13 4.92 12.68
N MET A 549 -19.07 5.68 12.12
CA MET A 549 -18.93 7.13 11.94
C MET A 549 -19.04 7.85 13.29
N LEU A 550 -20.11 7.61 14.06
CA LEU A 550 -20.34 8.26 15.35
C LEU A 550 -19.16 8.03 16.32
N ALA A 551 -18.57 6.84 16.33
CA ALA A 551 -17.40 6.56 17.17
C ALA A 551 -16.15 7.36 16.76
N LYS A 552 -15.94 7.73 15.50
CA LYS A 552 -14.82 8.62 15.13
C LYS A 552 -14.96 10.02 15.71
N ASP A 553 -16.19 10.52 15.79
CA ASP A 553 -16.49 11.88 16.22
C ASP A 553 -16.72 11.97 17.75
N THR A 554 -16.76 10.82 18.44
CA THR A 554 -16.96 10.72 19.89
C THR A 554 -15.64 10.74 20.66
N SER A 555 -15.63 11.44 21.80
CA SER A 555 -14.53 11.39 22.79
C SER A 555 -15.07 11.13 24.19
N ILE A 556 -14.43 10.23 24.94
CA ILE A 556 -14.80 9.87 26.32
C ILE A 556 -13.59 10.17 27.22
N CYS A 557 -13.80 10.81 28.36
CA CYS A 557 -12.73 11.22 29.30
C CYS A 557 -11.56 11.98 28.62
N GLY A 558 -11.84 12.80 27.59
CA GLY A 558 -10.83 13.53 26.82
C GLY A 558 -10.06 12.70 25.78
N LYS A 559 -10.37 11.40 25.63
CA LYS A 559 -9.76 10.47 24.69
C LYS A 559 -10.72 10.21 23.52
N GLN A 560 -10.30 10.54 22.31
CA GLN A 560 -11.08 10.24 21.09
C GLN A 560 -11.20 8.72 20.91
N LEU A 561 -12.41 8.24 20.60
CA LEU A 561 -12.62 6.84 20.30
C LEU A 561 -12.07 6.48 18.91
N THR A 562 -11.69 5.22 18.77
CA THR A 562 -11.25 4.61 17.53
C THR A 562 -12.20 3.50 17.17
N CYS A 563 -12.62 3.43 15.91
CA CYS A 563 -13.46 2.35 15.40
C CYS A 563 -12.88 1.82 14.09
N LEU A 564 -12.75 0.50 14.00
CA LEU A 564 -12.07 -0.19 12.90
C LEU A 564 -12.91 -1.37 12.40
N VAL A 565 -13.04 -1.51 11.08
CA VAL A 565 -13.61 -2.72 10.47
C VAL A 565 -12.58 -3.85 10.59
N ILE A 566 -13.00 -4.96 11.21
CA ILE A 566 -12.20 -6.17 11.43
C ILE A 566 -12.60 -7.23 10.39
N PRO A 567 -11.64 -7.97 9.79
CA PRO A 567 -11.94 -9.10 8.94
C PRO A 567 -12.04 -10.41 9.75
N GLU A 568 -12.91 -11.31 9.32
CA GLU A 568 -12.96 -12.69 9.83
C GLU A 568 -11.91 -13.53 9.08
N ILE A 569 -11.06 -14.27 9.81
CA ILE A 569 -10.13 -15.24 9.21
C ILE A 569 -10.72 -16.65 9.28
N LEU A 570 -10.96 -17.23 8.11
CA LEU A 570 -11.61 -18.53 7.93
C LEU A 570 -10.61 -19.66 8.20
N LYS A 571 -10.44 -20.00 9.48
CA LYS A 571 -9.48 -21.02 9.96
C LYS A 571 -9.56 -22.38 9.26
N ASN A 572 -10.75 -22.76 8.78
CA ASN A 572 -10.99 -23.99 8.01
C ASN A 572 -10.52 -23.93 6.54
N LYS A 573 -10.18 -22.75 6.02
CA LYS A 573 -9.64 -22.54 4.66
C LYS A 573 -8.13 -22.26 4.64
N LEU A 574 -7.52 -21.99 5.80
CA LEU A 574 -6.06 -21.89 5.93
C LEU A 574 -5.40 -23.19 5.45
N ALA A 575 -4.33 -23.06 4.66
CA ALA A 575 -3.60 -24.22 4.16
C ALA A 575 -2.89 -24.96 5.32
N LYS A 576 -2.88 -26.29 5.29
CA LYS A 576 -2.20 -27.10 6.32
C LYS A 576 -0.71 -26.72 6.37
N GLY A 577 -0.25 -26.27 7.54
CA GLY A 577 1.13 -25.80 7.73
C GLY A 577 1.42 -24.38 7.20
N SER A 578 0.40 -23.58 6.84
CA SER A 578 0.61 -22.14 6.60
C SER A 578 1.02 -21.43 7.89
N CYS A 579 1.87 -20.43 7.80
CA CYS A 579 2.26 -19.57 8.92
C CYS A 579 2.19 -18.10 8.46
N PRO A 580 0.98 -17.52 8.39
CA PRO A 580 0.80 -16.15 7.90
C PRO A 580 1.58 -15.16 8.76
N LEU A 581 2.03 -14.06 8.16
CA LEU A 581 2.66 -12.97 8.91
C LEU A 581 1.59 -11.98 9.39
N LEU A 582 1.61 -11.61 10.67
CA LEU A 582 0.94 -10.43 11.21
C LEU A 582 1.96 -9.29 11.31
N LEU A 583 1.63 -8.11 10.78
CA LEU A 583 2.59 -7.03 10.60
C LEU A 583 2.10 -5.74 11.24
N PHE A 584 2.91 -5.20 12.16
CA PHE A 584 2.68 -3.93 12.84
C PHE A 584 3.69 -2.87 12.37
N VAL A 585 3.21 -1.68 11.98
CA VAL A 585 4.08 -0.56 11.58
C VAL A 585 3.74 0.68 12.38
N ASN A 586 4.76 1.30 12.98
CA ASN A 586 4.67 2.68 13.49
C ASN A 586 5.08 3.65 12.36
N PRO A 587 4.13 4.36 11.72
CA PRO A 587 4.44 5.21 10.57
C PRO A 587 5.27 6.46 10.93
N LYS A 588 5.26 6.87 12.21
CA LYS A 588 6.03 8.01 12.72
C LYS A 588 7.52 7.67 12.91
N SER A 589 7.87 6.39 13.10
CA SER A 589 9.25 5.97 13.37
C SER A 589 10.20 6.18 12.18
N GLY A 590 11.49 6.35 12.50
CA GLY A 590 12.59 6.37 11.53
C GLY A 590 12.72 7.65 10.71
N GLY A 591 12.05 8.74 11.09
CA GLY A 591 11.95 9.96 10.29
C GLY A 591 11.02 9.73 9.09
N LEU A 592 9.76 9.38 9.37
CA LEU A 592 8.71 9.01 8.40
C LEU A 592 8.99 7.78 7.52
N LYS A 593 10.16 7.13 7.63
CA LYS A 593 10.46 5.84 6.97
C LYS A 593 9.45 4.73 7.31
N GLY A 594 8.81 4.80 8.48
CA GLY A 594 7.67 3.94 8.83
C GLY A 594 6.51 4.04 7.83
N ARG A 595 6.19 5.24 7.33
CA ARG A 595 5.16 5.42 6.29
C ARG A 595 5.61 4.87 4.93
N GLU A 596 6.88 4.99 4.58
CA GLU A 596 7.41 4.41 3.33
C GLU A 596 7.35 2.87 3.34
N ILE A 597 7.78 2.22 4.42
CA ILE A 597 7.79 0.76 4.51
C ILE A 597 6.37 0.20 4.60
N LEU A 598 5.45 0.90 5.27
CA LEU A 598 4.02 0.57 5.31
C LEU A 598 3.42 0.41 3.90
N TYR A 599 3.68 1.37 3.00
CA TYR A 599 3.21 1.31 1.61
C TYR A 599 3.82 0.12 0.84
N GLY A 600 5.11 -0.14 1.02
CA GLY A 600 5.77 -1.30 0.40
C GLY A 600 5.20 -2.64 0.87
N LEU A 601 4.84 -2.74 2.15
CA LEU A 601 4.31 -3.95 2.76
C LEU A 601 2.82 -4.18 2.44
N ARG A 602 1.97 -3.12 2.43
CA ARG A 602 0.56 -3.20 1.97
C ARG A 602 0.43 -3.72 0.54
N LYS A 603 1.45 -3.48 -0.31
CA LYS A 603 1.56 -4.05 -1.66
C LYS A 603 1.98 -5.52 -1.67
N LEU A 604 2.99 -5.92 -0.88
CA LEU A 604 3.57 -7.27 -0.95
C LEU A 604 2.75 -8.35 -0.22
N LEU A 605 2.03 -7.97 0.83
CA LEU A 605 1.16 -8.87 1.61
C LEU A 605 -0.32 -8.55 1.38
N ASN A 606 -1.22 -9.36 1.93
CA ASN A 606 -2.63 -9.02 2.00
C ASN A 606 -2.82 -7.84 3.00
N PRO A 607 -3.52 -6.75 2.66
CA PRO A 607 -3.73 -5.60 3.57
C PRO A 607 -4.47 -5.96 4.87
N HIS A 608 -5.13 -7.12 4.97
CA HIS A 608 -5.67 -7.63 6.24
C HIS A 608 -4.62 -8.17 7.22
N GLN A 609 -3.34 -8.18 6.81
CA GLN A 609 -2.20 -8.56 7.64
C GLN A 609 -1.41 -7.36 8.18
N VAL A 610 -1.68 -6.15 7.66
CA VAL A 610 -0.80 -4.97 7.85
C VAL A 610 -1.53 -3.89 8.64
N PHE A 611 -1.12 -3.72 9.89
CA PHE A 611 -1.76 -2.84 10.87
C PHE A 611 -0.86 -1.63 11.18
N GLU A 612 -1.46 -0.44 11.15
CA GLU A 612 -0.81 0.83 11.41
C GLU A 612 -1.01 1.18 12.89
N LEU A 613 0.06 1.16 13.69
CA LEU A 613 -0.04 1.24 15.17
C LEU A 613 -0.62 2.56 15.68
N THR A 614 -0.62 3.63 14.88
CA THR A 614 -1.31 4.88 15.19
C THR A 614 -2.83 4.80 15.04
N SER A 615 -3.36 3.68 14.55
CA SER A 615 -4.79 3.43 14.34
C SER A 615 -5.28 2.31 15.26
N GLY A 616 -5.42 2.62 16.56
CA GLY A 616 -5.91 1.67 17.58
C GLY A 616 -4.86 0.72 18.16
N GLY A 617 -3.56 0.93 17.91
CA GLY A 617 -2.48 0.13 18.50
C GLY A 617 -2.34 -1.28 17.91
N PRO A 618 -1.74 -2.23 18.66
CA PRO A 618 -1.53 -3.60 18.19
C PRO A 618 -2.75 -4.53 18.37
N LEU A 619 -3.65 -4.22 19.31
CA LEU A 619 -4.84 -5.03 19.60
C LEU A 619 -5.68 -5.38 18.36
N PRO A 620 -5.97 -4.48 17.39
CA PRO A 620 -6.76 -4.81 16.20
C PRO A 620 -6.15 -5.94 15.37
N GLY A 621 -4.82 -6.01 15.29
CA GLY A 621 -4.12 -7.07 14.57
C GLY A 621 -4.17 -8.41 15.31
N LEU A 622 -3.91 -8.40 16.62
CA LEU A 622 -3.95 -9.61 17.45
C LEU A 622 -5.38 -10.16 17.55
N HIS A 623 -6.39 -9.29 17.70
CA HIS A 623 -7.81 -9.65 17.70
C HIS A 623 -8.27 -10.24 16.36
N THR A 624 -7.75 -9.72 15.23
CA THR A 624 -7.99 -10.28 13.89
C THR A 624 -7.39 -11.70 13.78
N PHE A 625 -6.20 -11.92 14.32
CA PHE A 625 -5.48 -13.20 14.25
C PHE A 625 -5.82 -14.19 15.38
N ARG A 626 -6.76 -13.86 16.27
CA ARG A 626 -7.06 -14.64 17.50
C ARG A 626 -7.37 -16.12 17.27
N GLU A 627 -7.97 -16.47 16.13
CA GLU A 627 -8.33 -17.85 15.78
C GLU A 627 -7.32 -18.52 14.81
N VAL A 628 -6.25 -17.83 14.44
CA VAL A 628 -5.18 -18.38 13.59
C VAL A 628 -4.27 -19.24 14.47
N PRO A 629 -4.17 -20.57 14.22
CA PRO A 629 -3.50 -21.48 15.15
C PRO A 629 -1.98 -21.29 15.19
N HIS A 630 -1.37 -20.92 14.07
CA HIS A 630 0.07 -20.68 13.93
C HIS A 630 0.30 -19.45 13.05
N PHE A 631 1.00 -18.43 13.57
CA PHE A 631 1.42 -17.25 12.80
C PHE A 631 2.74 -16.68 13.32
N ARG A 632 3.42 -15.87 12.50
CA ARG A 632 4.61 -15.10 12.88
C ARG A 632 4.29 -13.62 12.91
N MET A 633 5.10 -12.83 13.60
CA MET A 633 4.94 -11.38 13.71
C MET A 633 6.14 -10.60 13.16
N LEU A 634 5.88 -9.40 12.64
CA LEU A 634 6.90 -8.42 12.26
C LEU A 634 6.51 -7.03 12.77
N VAL A 635 7.38 -6.43 13.58
CA VAL A 635 7.21 -5.07 14.13
C VAL A 635 8.21 -4.11 13.47
N CYS A 636 7.69 -3.11 12.77
CA CYS A 636 8.47 -2.02 12.17
C CYS A 636 8.41 -0.80 13.10
N GLY A 637 9.45 -0.59 13.92
CA GLY A 637 9.45 0.41 14.99
C GLY A 637 10.80 0.53 15.71
N GLY A 638 10.83 1.28 16.82
CA GLY A 638 11.96 1.26 17.77
C GLY A 638 11.72 0.27 18.92
N ASP A 639 12.67 0.14 19.84
CA ASP A 639 12.62 -0.83 20.94
C ASP A 639 11.32 -0.72 21.78
N GLY A 640 10.94 0.47 22.24
CA GLY A 640 9.65 0.70 22.93
C GLY A 640 8.39 0.40 22.08
N THR A 641 8.49 0.41 20.74
CA THR A 641 7.39 -0.07 19.87
C THR A 641 7.27 -1.59 19.91
N VAL A 642 8.38 -2.31 20.06
CA VAL A 642 8.39 -3.77 20.27
C VAL A 642 7.90 -4.11 21.67
N GLY A 643 8.33 -3.35 22.69
CA GLY A 643 7.84 -3.47 24.08
C GLY A 643 6.32 -3.28 24.19
N TRP A 644 5.75 -2.28 23.50
CA TRP A 644 4.29 -2.10 23.45
C TRP A 644 3.56 -3.29 22.82
N VAL A 645 4.07 -3.81 21.69
CA VAL A 645 3.49 -5.00 21.03
C VAL A 645 3.59 -6.24 21.94
N LEU A 646 4.70 -6.41 22.66
CA LEU A 646 4.90 -7.49 23.63
C LEU A 646 3.92 -7.40 24.81
N GLY A 647 3.71 -6.20 25.38
CA GLY A 647 2.80 -5.98 26.50
C GLY A 647 1.34 -6.29 26.16
N VAL A 648 0.85 -5.90 24.97
CA VAL A 648 -0.53 -6.21 24.53
C VAL A 648 -0.66 -7.67 24.11
N LEU A 649 0.38 -8.28 23.54
CA LEU A 649 0.40 -9.73 23.30
C LEU A 649 0.28 -10.50 24.62
N GLU A 650 1.00 -10.08 25.65
CA GLU A 650 0.95 -10.65 27.00
C GLU A 650 -0.41 -10.45 27.69
N SER A 651 -1.01 -9.26 27.61
CA SER A 651 -2.32 -8.98 28.21
C SER A 651 -3.44 -9.86 27.62
N ILE A 652 -3.31 -10.31 26.36
CA ILE A 652 -4.34 -11.09 25.68
C ILE A 652 -3.94 -12.52 25.26
N ARG A 653 -2.73 -13.02 25.56
CA ARG A 653 -2.23 -14.34 25.08
C ARG A 653 -3.15 -15.52 25.38
N HIS A 654 -3.94 -15.45 26.45
CA HIS A 654 -4.92 -16.47 26.86
C HIS A 654 -6.20 -16.47 26.00
N LYS A 655 -6.41 -15.45 25.15
CA LYS A 655 -7.51 -15.30 24.19
C LYS A 655 -7.08 -15.64 22.74
N LEU A 656 -5.86 -16.13 22.54
CA LEU A 656 -5.28 -16.43 21.22
C LEU A 656 -5.07 -17.94 21.04
N ALA A 657 -5.44 -18.47 19.87
CA ALA A 657 -5.14 -19.85 19.46
C ALA A 657 -3.63 -20.09 19.28
N CYS A 658 -2.90 -19.05 18.86
CA CYS A 658 -1.44 -19.00 18.91
C CYS A 658 -1.02 -18.07 20.07
N SER A 659 -0.75 -18.63 21.24
CA SER A 659 -0.40 -17.86 22.45
C SER A 659 1.04 -17.34 22.48
N GLU A 660 1.91 -17.87 21.61
CA GLU A 660 3.36 -17.56 21.56
C GLU A 660 3.89 -17.37 20.11
N PRO A 661 3.35 -16.41 19.32
CA PRO A 661 3.80 -16.15 17.95
C PRO A 661 5.21 -15.50 17.92
N ALA A 662 6.11 -16.03 17.10
CA ALA A 662 7.50 -15.55 17.05
C ALA A 662 7.65 -14.19 16.34
N ILE A 663 8.39 -13.24 16.95
CA ILE A 663 8.43 -11.83 16.54
C ILE A 663 9.75 -11.41 15.87
N SER A 664 9.67 -10.86 14.66
CA SER A 664 10.77 -10.19 13.93
C SER A 664 10.69 -8.66 14.02
N ILE A 665 11.79 -7.95 13.77
CA ILE A 665 11.89 -6.49 13.94
C ILE A 665 12.49 -5.83 12.69
N VAL A 666 11.89 -4.73 12.21
CA VAL A 666 12.60 -3.75 11.37
C VAL A 666 12.97 -2.53 12.21
N PRO A 667 14.27 -2.26 12.42
CA PRO A 667 14.73 -1.22 13.35
C PRO A 667 14.55 0.19 12.79
N LEU A 668 13.45 0.85 13.18
CA LEU A 668 13.15 2.25 12.85
C LEU A 668 13.50 3.23 13.98
N GLY A 669 13.91 2.77 15.16
CA GLY A 669 14.32 3.61 16.29
C GLY A 669 15.72 4.22 16.18
N THR A 670 16.23 4.78 17.28
CA THR A 670 17.58 5.36 17.39
C THR A 670 18.58 4.44 18.11
N GLY A 671 18.14 3.70 19.14
CA GLY A 671 18.92 2.65 19.82
C GLY A 671 19.02 1.40 18.96
N ASN A 672 17.88 0.70 18.86
CA ASN A 672 17.68 -0.58 18.16
C ASN A 672 18.52 -1.71 18.76
N ASP A 673 18.68 -1.70 20.08
CA ASP A 673 19.55 -2.61 20.83
C ASP A 673 19.07 -4.07 20.73
N LEU A 674 17.77 -4.31 20.89
CA LEU A 674 17.19 -5.63 20.69
C LEU A 674 17.35 -6.12 19.23
N ALA A 675 17.16 -5.22 18.27
CA ALA A 675 17.29 -5.55 16.85
C ALA A 675 18.75 -5.84 16.43
N ARG A 676 19.75 -5.32 17.15
CA ARG A 676 21.18 -5.66 16.93
C ARG A 676 21.49 -7.06 17.42
N VAL A 677 21.06 -7.41 18.62
CA VAL A 677 21.24 -8.75 19.20
C VAL A 677 20.53 -9.82 18.35
N LEU A 678 19.32 -9.51 17.87
CA LEU A 678 18.57 -10.33 16.89
C LEU A 678 19.05 -10.21 15.43
N ARG A 679 20.17 -9.50 15.18
CA ARG A 679 20.86 -9.36 13.87
C ARG A 679 20.06 -8.67 12.74
N TRP A 680 18.94 -8.02 13.05
CA TRP A 680 18.21 -7.13 12.13
C TRP A 680 18.97 -5.80 11.89
N GLY A 681 19.89 -5.45 12.79
CA GLY A 681 20.90 -4.40 12.59
C GLY A 681 20.63 -3.11 13.34
N SER A 682 21.52 -2.13 13.17
CA SER A 682 21.52 -0.86 13.91
C SER A 682 20.43 0.13 13.49
N GLY A 683 19.79 -0.08 12.34
CA GLY A 683 18.73 0.78 11.85
C GLY A 683 18.47 0.65 10.35
N TYR A 684 17.19 0.67 9.94
CA TYR A 684 16.74 0.58 8.56
C TYR A 684 17.39 1.66 7.68
N SER A 685 17.82 1.22 6.50
CA SER A 685 18.60 1.98 5.51
C SER A 685 17.89 2.13 4.15
N GLY A 686 16.71 1.54 3.96
CA GLY A 686 16.02 1.46 2.66
C GLY A 686 16.18 0.12 1.95
N GLU A 687 16.40 -0.99 2.68
CA GLU A 687 16.34 -2.36 2.16
C GLU A 687 14.96 -2.63 1.52
N ASP A 688 14.91 -3.29 0.37
CA ASP A 688 13.65 -3.65 -0.29
C ASP A 688 12.76 -4.45 0.68
N PRO A 689 11.51 -4.04 0.96
CA PRO A 689 10.57 -4.78 1.79
C PRO A 689 10.39 -6.25 1.38
N TYR A 690 10.61 -6.61 0.11
CA TYR A 690 10.63 -8.00 -0.33
C TYR A 690 11.79 -8.80 0.29
N ASN A 691 12.99 -8.24 0.35
CA ASN A 691 14.16 -8.88 0.94
C ASN A 691 14.03 -9.00 2.48
N ILE A 692 13.35 -8.03 3.11
CA ILE A 692 12.98 -8.11 4.52
C ILE A 692 12.04 -9.30 4.75
N LEU A 693 10.98 -9.45 3.95
CA LEU A 693 10.04 -10.57 4.10
C LEU A 693 10.71 -11.93 3.85
N VAL A 694 11.59 -12.06 2.85
CA VAL A 694 12.41 -13.27 2.65
C VAL A 694 13.32 -13.53 3.86
N SER A 695 13.91 -12.50 4.46
CA SER A 695 14.71 -12.63 5.69
C SER A 695 13.90 -13.09 6.91
N VAL A 696 12.58 -12.85 6.94
CA VAL A 696 11.66 -13.27 8.02
C VAL A 696 11.17 -14.71 7.83
N ASP A 697 10.96 -15.15 6.59
CA ASP A 697 10.73 -16.57 6.27
C ASP A 697 11.94 -17.42 6.67
N GLU A 698 13.15 -16.94 6.34
CA GLU A 698 14.43 -17.65 6.56
C GLU A 698 15.04 -17.40 7.95
N ALA A 699 14.32 -16.77 8.89
CA ALA A 699 14.83 -16.44 10.23
C ALA A 699 14.88 -17.63 11.21
N GLU A 700 15.92 -17.65 12.06
CA GLU A 700 16.06 -18.57 13.19
C GLU A 700 15.13 -18.15 14.33
N GLU A 701 14.43 -19.10 14.95
CA GLU A 701 13.62 -18.85 16.15
C GLU A 701 14.49 -18.98 17.41
N VAL A 702 14.40 -18.00 18.31
CA VAL A 702 15.16 -17.94 19.56
C VAL A 702 14.24 -17.49 20.70
N LYS A 703 14.59 -17.82 21.95
CA LYS A 703 13.88 -17.29 23.11
C LYS A 703 14.48 -15.97 23.58
N MET A 704 13.71 -15.22 24.35
CA MET A 704 14.13 -14.02 25.06
C MET A 704 13.43 -13.96 26.41
N ASP A 705 14.19 -13.79 27.48
CA ASP A 705 13.69 -13.50 28.81
C ASP A 705 13.04 -12.12 28.89
N ARG A 706 12.12 -11.94 29.84
CA ARG A 706 11.43 -10.69 30.13
C ARG A 706 11.27 -10.57 31.65
N TRP A 707 11.27 -9.34 32.15
CA TRP A 707 11.47 -9.08 33.57
C TRP A 707 10.42 -8.11 34.11
N THR A 708 9.76 -8.51 35.20
CA THR A 708 8.89 -7.64 35.97
C THR A 708 9.72 -6.88 36.98
N ILE A 709 9.62 -5.55 36.95
CA ILE A 709 10.15 -4.65 37.96
C ILE A 709 8.97 -4.15 38.80
N LEU A 710 9.03 -4.40 40.10
CA LEU A 710 8.11 -3.88 41.11
C LEU A 710 8.79 -2.71 41.81
N PHE A 711 8.21 -1.52 41.71
CA PHE A 711 8.63 -0.34 42.46
C PHE A 711 7.78 -0.18 43.72
N ASP A 712 8.39 0.33 44.78
CA ASP A 712 7.76 0.65 46.06
C ASP A 712 7.17 -0.58 46.79
N ALA A 713 7.87 -1.72 46.65
CA ALA A 713 7.55 -2.98 47.29
C ALA A 713 7.81 -2.94 48.81
N GLN A 714 6.81 -2.50 49.59
CA GLN A 714 6.88 -2.54 51.05
C GLN A 714 6.86 -3.98 51.57
N GLU A 715 7.76 -4.31 52.50
CA GLU A 715 7.66 -5.55 53.25
C GLU A 715 6.55 -5.44 54.30
N MET A 716 5.69 -6.45 54.39
CA MET A 716 4.59 -6.49 55.36
C MET A 716 5.16 -6.71 56.77
N THR A 717 5.42 -5.62 57.49
CA THR A 717 5.82 -5.66 58.90
C THR A 717 4.71 -6.26 59.76
N GLU A 718 5.05 -7.19 60.66
CA GLU A 718 4.08 -7.94 61.47
C GLU A 718 3.23 -7.05 62.41
N ASP A 719 3.74 -5.87 62.79
CA ASP A 719 2.98 -4.84 63.51
C ASP A 719 2.02 -4.08 62.58
N GLY A 720 0.80 -4.60 62.44
CA GLY A 720 -0.26 -4.05 61.57
C GLY A 720 -0.83 -2.69 61.99
N LYS A 721 -0.03 -1.61 61.92
CA LYS A 721 -0.46 -0.22 62.16
C LYS A 721 0.22 0.80 61.22
N GLN A 722 -0.43 1.10 60.11
CA GLN A 722 -0.46 2.47 59.60
C GLN A 722 -1.72 2.76 58.78
N ASN A 723 -2.23 3.99 58.87
CA ASN A 723 -3.42 4.46 58.17
C ASN A 723 -3.00 5.30 56.95
N GLY A 724 -3.56 4.99 55.78
CA GLY A 724 -3.43 5.79 54.57
C GLY A 724 -4.00 5.05 53.36
N PHE A 725 -4.47 5.79 52.36
CA PHE A 725 -4.69 5.21 51.03
C PHE A 725 -3.31 4.96 50.41
N LEU A 726 -2.85 3.70 50.48
CA LEU A 726 -1.62 3.26 49.82
C LEU A 726 -1.86 3.16 48.32
N GLU A 727 -1.08 3.88 47.52
CA GLU A 727 -1.05 3.66 46.07
C GLU A 727 -0.49 2.25 45.78
N PRO A 728 -1.06 1.50 44.82
CA PRO A 728 -0.57 0.17 44.48
C PRO A 728 0.84 0.25 43.87
N PRO A 729 1.73 -0.73 44.15
CA PRO A 729 3.12 -0.69 43.69
C PRO A 729 3.18 -0.65 42.16
N LYS A 730 4.00 0.26 41.62
CA LYS A 730 4.14 0.46 40.18
C LYS A 730 4.84 -0.75 39.55
N ILE A 731 4.15 -1.45 38.66
CA ILE A 731 4.66 -2.62 37.94
C ILE A 731 5.11 -2.19 36.53
N VAL A 732 6.34 -2.53 36.14
CA VAL A 732 6.90 -2.23 34.82
C VAL A 732 7.50 -3.50 34.19
N GLN A 733 7.32 -3.67 32.89
CA GLN A 733 7.91 -4.77 32.11
C GLN A 733 9.18 -4.31 31.37
N MET A 734 10.29 -5.01 31.58
CA MET A 734 11.58 -4.75 30.94
C MET A 734 11.95 -5.85 29.94
N ASN A 735 12.48 -5.45 28.79
CA ASN A 735 12.83 -6.31 27.68
C ASN A 735 14.32 -6.17 27.29
N ASN A 736 14.93 -5.01 27.49
CA ASN A 736 16.32 -4.72 27.16
C ASN A 736 17.18 -4.49 28.41
N TYR A 737 16.89 -3.43 29.18
CA TYR A 737 17.68 -3.03 30.34
C TYR A 737 17.00 -1.98 31.22
N PHE A 738 17.43 -1.91 32.48
CA PHE A 738 16.99 -0.95 33.50
C PHE A 738 18.21 -0.22 34.08
N GLY A 739 18.14 1.10 34.22
CA GLY A 739 19.23 1.93 34.71
C GLY A 739 18.81 2.85 35.84
N LEU A 740 19.72 3.11 36.79
CA LEU A 740 19.60 4.09 37.85
C LEU A 740 20.78 5.06 37.83
N GLY A 741 20.58 6.30 38.27
CA GLY A 741 21.63 7.31 38.34
C GLY A 741 21.94 7.91 36.98
N ILE A 742 23.23 8.09 36.64
CA ILE A 742 23.65 8.89 35.47
C ILE A 742 23.06 8.41 34.12
N ASP A 743 22.89 7.10 33.90
CA ASP A 743 22.27 6.56 32.68
C ASP A 743 20.80 7.00 32.51
N ALA A 744 20.05 6.97 33.61
CA ALA A 744 18.69 7.45 33.68
C ALA A 744 18.60 8.98 33.63
N GLU A 745 19.53 9.70 34.26
CA GLU A 745 19.58 11.16 34.25
C GLU A 745 19.75 11.71 32.82
N LEU A 746 20.69 11.14 32.04
CA LEU A 746 20.87 11.50 30.63
C LEU A 746 19.67 11.12 29.76
N SER A 747 18.99 10.01 30.10
CA SER A 747 17.77 9.59 29.42
C SER A 747 16.60 10.54 29.72
N LEU A 748 16.47 11.02 30.96
CA LEU A 748 15.44 11.96 31.42
C LEU A 748 15.62 13.35 30.81
N ASP A 749 16.83 13.90 30.82
CA ASP A 749 17.15 15.17 30.14
C ASP A 749 16.85 15.08 28.62
N PHE A 750 17.17 13.94 27.98
CA PHE A 750 16.83 13.69 26.58
C PHE A 750 15.32 13.56 26.36
N HIS A 751 14.57 13.02 27.34
CA HIS A 751 13.12 12.91 27.28
C HIS A 751 12.45 14.28 27.33
N HIS A 752 12.81 15.13 28.29
CA HIS A 752 12.28 16.49 28.39
C HIS A 752 12.56 17.29 27.11
N ALA A 753 13.80 17.25 26.58
CA ALA A 753 14.13 17.90 25.32
C ALA A 753 13.31 17.35 24.12
N ARG A 754 12.93 16.07 24.14
CA ARG A 754 12.05 15.42 23.14
C ARG A 754 10.60 15.87 23.26
N GLU A 755 10.13 16.17 24.47
CA GLU A 755 8.76 16.65 24.75
C GLU A 755 8.59 18.15 24.48
N GLU A 756 9.61 18.96 24.80
CA GLU A 756 9.65 20.40 24.52
C GLU A 756 9.59 20.71 23.01
N GLU A 757 10.36 19.99 22.19
CA GLU A 757 10.48 20.26 20.75
C GLU A 757 10.34 19.01 19.85
N PRO A 758 9.22 18.26 19.88
CA PRO A 758 9.11 16.94 19.21
C PRO A 758 9.43 16.98 17.71
N GLY A 759 9.11 18.10 17.04
CA GLY A 759 9.39 18.32 15.62
C GLY A 759 10.88 18.25 15.23
N LYS A 760 11.81 18.43 16.18
CA LYS A 760 13.26 18.34 15.92
C LYS A 760 13.80 16.91 16.01
N PHE A 761 13.05 15.95 16.55
CA PHE A 761 13.54 14.58 16.83
C PHE A 761 13.36 13.60 15.64
N ASN A 762 13.18 14.13 14.44
CA ASN A 762 12.91 13.40 13.21
C ASN A 762 14.15 12.75 12.54
N SER A 763 15.36 12.89 13.11
CA SER A 763 16.60 12.34 12.53
C SER A 763 17.45 11.59 13.55
N ARG A 764 17.77 10.31 13.28
CA ARG A 764 18.63 9.49 14.16
C ARG A 764 19.99 10.14 14.46
N PHE A 765 20.55 10.91 13.52
CA PHE A 765 21.81 11.62 13.72
C PHE A 765 21.65 12.82 14.67
N HIS A 766 20.60 13.62 14.47
CA HIS A 766 20.28 14.74 15.36
C HIS A 766 20.00 14.24 16.79
N ASN A 767 19.20 13.19 16.93
CA ASN A 767 18.85 12.60 18.22
C ASN A 767 20.09 12.12 18.99
N LYS A 768 21.06 11.49 18.31
CA LYS A 768 22.35 11.15 18.92
C LYS A 768 23.18 12.39 19.29
N GLY A 769 23.18 13.43 18.46
CA GLY A 769 23.83 14.71 18.77
C GLY A 769 23.27 15.41 20.01
N VAL A 770 21.93 15.38 20.19
CA VAL A 770 21.26 15.89 21.40
C VAL A 770 21.70 15.11 22.64
N TYR A 771 21.70 13.77 22.58
CA TYR A 771 22.13 12.93 23.70
C TYR A 771 23.61 13.20 24.09
N VAL A 772 24.50 13.40 23.11
CA VAL A 772 25.89 13.80 23.37
C VAL A 772 25.98 15.19 24.01
N LYS A 773 25.21 16.18 23.52
CA LYS A 773 25.16 17.54 24.10
C LYS A 773 24.75 17.49 25.58
N VAL A 774 23.69 16.75 25.89
CA VAL A 774 23.20 16.52 27.26
C VAL A 774 24.27 15.87 28.13
N GLY A 775 24.95 14.82 27.63
CA GLY A 775 26.09 14.20 28.29
C GLY A 775 27.19 15.17 28.67
N LEU A 776 27.61 16.03 27.73
CA LEU A 776 28.66 17.04 27.98
C LEU A 776 28.27 18.04 29.08
N GLN A 777 26.97 18.35 29.25
CA GLN A 777 26.49 19.26 30.29
C GLN A 777 26.54 18.66 31.71
N LYS A 778 26.69 17.34 31.86
CA LYS A 778 26.72 16.64 33.16
C LYS A 778 28.12 16.17 33.58
N LEU A 779 29.17 16.51 32.83
CA LEU A 779 30.57 16.12 33.08
C LEU A 779 31.17 16.63 34.40
N SER A 780 30.67 17.74 34.94
CA SER A 780 31.23 18.40 36.14
C SER A 780 30.55 18.00 37.46
N HIS A 781 29.52 17.15 37.41
CA HIS A 781 28.81 16.69 38.60
C HIS A 781 29.35 15.32 39.02
N THR A 782 30.03 15.24 40.16
CA THR A 782 30.40 13.97 40.79
C THR A 782 29.26 13.42 41.65
N ARG A 783 28.94 12.13 41.51
CA ARG A 783 27.88 11.44 42.25
C ARG A 783 28.46 10.28 43.07
N ASN A 784 27.89 10.03 44.25
CA ASN A 784 28.29 8.92 45.12
C ASN A 784 27.16 7.89 45.26
N LEU A 785 26.64 7.39 44.13
CA LEU A 785 25.42 6.57 44.08
C LEU A 785 25.52 5.31 44.97
N HIS A 786 26.70 4.73 45.07
CA HIS A 786 27.03 3.59 45.92
C HIS A 786 26.67 3.77 47.41
N ASN A 787 26.60 5.00 47.93
CA ASN A 787 26.19 5.26 49.32
C ASN A 787 24.67 5.40 49.50
N ASP A 788 23.94 5.60 48.40
CA ASP A 788 22.49 5.87 48.42
C ASP A 788 21.65 4.63 48.02
N LEU A 789 22.32 3.54 47.65
CA LEU A 789 21.74 2.24 47.29
C LEU A 789 22.25 1.12 48.18
N GLN A 790 21.41 0.12 48.44
CA GLN A 790 21.82 -1.22 48.85
C GLN A 790 21.40 -2.22 47.77
N LEU A 791 22.30 -3.14 47.40
CA LEU A 791 22.05 -4.16 46.38
C LEU A 791 22.07 -5.56 46.98
N GLN A 792 21.03 -6.34 46.71
CA GLN A 792 20.97 -7.77 46.93
C GLN A 792 20.70 -8.48 45.61
N VAL A 793 21.51 -9.51 45.32
CA VAL A 793 21.39 -10.36 44.12
C VAL A 793 21.21 -11.81 44.57
N ASP A 794 20.11 -12.40 44.14
CA ASP A 794 19.51 -13.67 44.58
C ASP A 794 19.33 -13.77 46.10
N LYS A 795 20.42 -14.10 46.82
CA LYS A 795 20.45 -14.21 48.30
C LYS A 795 21.70 -13.56 48.93
N GLN A 796 22.51 -12.87 48.13
CA GLN A 796 23.78 -12.28 48.55
C GLN A 796 23.66 -10.75 48.51
N ASN A 797 24.05 -10.10 49.60
CA ASN A 797 24.18 -8.64 49.62
C ASN A 797 25.52 -8.27 48.96
N ILE A 798 25.48 -7.39 47.97
CA ILE A 798 26.63 -7.05 47.13
C ILE A 798 27.09 -5.63 47.47
N GLU A 799 28.34 -5.49 47.89
CA GLU A 799 28.95 -4.18 48.14
C GLU A 799 29.20 -3.45 46.81
N LEU A 800 28.69 -2.22 46.69
CA LEU A 800 28.80 -1.44 45.47
C LEU A 800 30.14 -0.71 45.39
N PRO A 801 30.93 -0.87 44.31
CA PRO A 801 32.12 -0.04 44.08
C PRO A 801 31.70 1.42 43.84
N ASN A 802 32.65 2.37 43.90
CA ASN A 802 32.33 3.77 43.65
C ASN A 802 31.81 4.00 42.21
N ILE A 803 30.50 4.18 42.09
CA ILE A 803 29.76 4.38 40.84
C ILE A 803 28.84 5.61 40.90
N GLU A 804 28.46 6.09 39.71
CA GLU A 804 27.45 7.12 39.47
C GLU A 804 26.18 6.57 38.82
N GLY A 805 26.22 5.36 38.28
CA GLY A 805 25.09 4.66 37.68
C GLY A 805 25.21 3.16 37.84
N LEU A 806 24.05 2.51 37.99
CA LEU A 806 23.89 1.07 38.15
C LEU A 806 22.90 0.59 37.08
N ILE A 807 23.29 -0.39 36.27
CA ILE A 807 22.57 -0.82 35.07
C ILE A 807 22.40 -2.35 35.12
N PHE A 808 21.19 -2.81 34.78
CA PHE A 808 20.78 -4.20 34.73
C PHE A 808 20.44 -4.56 33.29
N LEU A 809 21.14 -5.53 32.70
CA LEU A 809 20.97 -5.92 31.30
C LEU A 809 20.26 -7.27 31.20
N ASN A 810 19.26 -7.34 30.32
CA ASN A 810 18.69 -8.59 29.79
C ASN A 810 19.28 -8.94 28.40
N ILE A 811 19.97 -7.98 27.77
CA ILE A 811 20.56 -8.16 26.45
C ILE A 811 22.00 -7.63 26.38
N PRO A 812 22.92 -8.27 25.64
CA PRO A 812 24.29 -7.81 25.44
C PRO A 812 24.36 -6.67 24.41
N SER A 813 23.62 -5.58 24.66
CA SER A 813 23.59 -4.35 23.87
C SER A 813 22.96 -3.23 24.71
N TRP A 814 23.73 -2.18 25.00
CA TRP A 814 23.25 -0.99 25.70
C TRP A 814 23.58 0.28 24.90
N GLY A 815 22.77 1.33 25.04
CA GLY A 815 23.12 2.67 24.56
C GLY A 815 23.32 2.78 23.04
N SER A 816 22.51 2.09 22.22
CA SER A 816 22.66 2.02 20.75
C SER A 816 23.86 1.19 20.29
N GLY A 817 24.05 0.02 20.90
CA GLY A 817 24.94 -1.05 20.45
C GLY A 817 26.33 -1.09 21.07
N ALA A 818 26.52 -0.52 22.26
CA ALA A 818 27.74 -0.68 23.03
C ALA A 818 27.68 -1.96 23.88
N ASP A 819 28.83 -2.60 24.04
CA ASP A 819 29.00 -3.72 24.97
C ASP A 819 29.43 -3.18 26.35
N LEU A 820 28.48 -3.17 27.29
CA LEU A 820 28.72 -2.71 28.65
C LEU A 820 29.36 -3.80 29.53
N TRP A 821 29.30 -5.08 29.15
CA TRP A 821 29.86 -6.20 29.93
C TRP A 821 31.33 -6.48 29.60
N GLY A 822 31.69 -6.35 28.31
CA GLY A 822 33.03 -6.60 27.80
C GLY A 822 33.42 -8.06 27.69
N SER A 823 34.71 -8.30 27.47
CA SER A 823 35.26 -9.62 27.08
C SER A 823 35.00 -10.74 28.10
N ASP A 824 34.68 -11.92 27.58
CA ASP A 824 34.39 -13.19 28.29
C ASP A 824 35.56 -13.78 29.14
N ASN A 825 36.65 -13.04 29.35
CA ASN A 825 37.91 -13.55 29.89
C ASN A 825 37.99 -13.58 31.45
N ASP A 826 36.86 -13.55 32.15
CA ASP A 826 36.80 -13.45 33.62
C ASP A 826 35.97 -14.59 34.20
N ALA A 827 36.66 -15.63 34.68
CA ALA A 827 36.09 -16.90 35.09
C ALA A 827 35.18 -16.86 36.34
N ARG A 828 34.87 -15.66 36.85
CA ARG A 828 33.87 -15.44 37.92
C ARG A 828 32.44 -15.29 37.38
N TYR A 829 32.29 -15.14 36.07
CA TYR A 829 31.03 -14.80 35.43
C TYR A 829 30.78 -15.66 34.18
N ASP A 830 29.51 -15.92 33.89
CA ASP A 830 29.09 -16.58 32.66
C ASP A 830 28.97 -15.60 31.50
N LYS A 831 28.97 -16.13 30.27
CA LYS A 831 28.78 -15.31 29.06
C LYS A 831 27.31 -14.83 28.98
N PRO A 832 27.06 -13.51 28.86
CA PRO A 832 25.70 -12.96 28.72
C PRO A 832 24.90 -13.59 27.57
N ARG A 833 23.65 -13.93 27.86
CA ARG A 833 22.65 -14.42 26.89
C ARG A 833 21.30 -13.78 27.17
N ILE A 834 20.44 -13.80 26.16
CA ILE A 834 19.07 -13.28 26.27
C ILE A 834 18.07 -14.33 26.75
N ASP A 835 18.52 -15.57 26.98
CA ASP A 835 17.66 -16.75 27.12
C ASP A 835 18.06 -17.73 28.22
N ASP A 836 18.91 -17.33 29.18
CA ASP A 836 19.32 -18.16 30.33
C ASP A 836 18.62 -17.84 31.66
N GLY A 837 17.89 -16.73 31.78
CA GLY A 837 17.14 -16.35 32.98
C GLY A 837 17.98 -15.60 34.03
N MET A 838 19.06 -14.94 33.62
CA MET A 838 19.88 -14.08 34.46
C MET A 838 19.86 -12.62 33.96
N LEU A 839 20.23 -11.68 34.83
CA LEU A 839 20.55 -10.30 34.47
C LEU A 839 22.02 -9.98 34.79
N GLU A 840 22.72 -9.32 33.89
CA GLU A 840 24.02 -8.71 34.18
C GLU A 840 23.86 -7.42 34.98
N VAL A 841 24.56 -7.32 36.12
CA VAL A 841 24.61 -6.11 36.95
C VAL A 841 25.92 -5.37 36.70
N VAL A 842 25.85 -4.13 36.23
CA VAL A 842 27.02 -3.35 35.80
C VAL A 842 27.02 -1.92 36.33
N GLY A 843 28.17 -1.49 36.85
CA GLY A 843 28.42 -0.14 37.34
C GLY A 843 29.12 0.77 36.33
N VAL A 844 28.77 2.06 36.34
CA VAL A 844 29.46 3.11 35.57
C VAL A 844 29.85 4.31 36.45
N THR A 845 31.05 4.86 36.22
CA THR A 845 31.67 5.92 37.02
C THR A 845 31.49 7.33 36.40
N GLY A 846 30.33 7.58 35.78
CA GLY A 846 30.00 8.87 35.16
C GLY A 846 30.26 8.96 33.65
N VAL A 847 29.94 10.12 33.06
CA VAL A 847 29.78 10.32 31.60
C VAL A 847 31.04 10.01 30.80
N VAL A 848 32.24 10.36 31.29
CA VAL A 848 33.51 10.05 30.59
C VAL A 848 33.68 8.54 30.41
N HIS A 849 33.32 7.75 31.43
CA HIS A 849 33.40 6.30 31.38
C HIS A 849 32.39 5.73 30.38
N MET A 850 31.15 6.24 30.40
CA MET A 850 30.11 5.85 29.44
C MET A 850 30.52 6.14 27.99
N GLY A 851 31.19 7.28 27.73
CA GLY A 851 31.76 7.60 26.42
C GLY A 851 32.91 6.66 26.00
N GLN A 852 33.72 6.20 26.96
CA GLN A 852 34.76 5.18 26.72
C GLN A 852 34.15 3.80 26.43
N VAL A 853 33.02 3.46 27.03
CA VAL A 853 32.25 2.24 26.70
C VAL A 853 31.60 2.34 25.32
N GLN A 854 30.93 3.46 25.00
CA GLN A 854 30.30 3.66 23.69
C GLN A 854 31.29 3.72 22.52
N SER A 855 32.57 3.97 22.79
CA SER A 855 33.67 3.90 21.80
C SER A 855 34.44 2.58 21.80
N GLY A 856 34.08 1.62 22.67
CA GLY A 856 34.76 0.32 22.80
C GLY A 856 36.15 0.37 23.41
N LEU A 857 36.51 1.47 24.09
CA LEU A 857 37.80 1.66 24.76
C LEU A 857 37.82 1.08 26.19
N ARG A 858 36.65 0.84 26.79
CA ARG A 858 36.45 0.18 28.09
C ARG A 858 35.15 -0.61 28.12
N SER A 859 34.98 -1.46 29.14
CA SER A 859 33.69 -2.02 29.56
C SER A 859 33.18 -1.30 30.81
N GLY A 860 31.95 -1.58 31.23
CA GLY A 860 31.46 -1.26 32.57
C GLY A 860 32.15 -2.10 33.66
N ILE A 861 31.89 -1.77 34.93
CA ILE A 861 32.36 -2.52 36.09
C ILE A 861 31.37 -3.66 36.34
N ARG A 862 31.77 -4.91 36.06
CA ARG A 862 30.93 -6.09 36.34
C ARG A 862 30.79 -6.30 37.84
N ILE A 863 29.55 -6.30 38.34
CA ILE A 863 29.21 -6.38 39.76
C ILE A 863 28.69 -7.78 40.09
N ALA A 864 27.68 -8.26 39.36
CA ALA A 864 27.04 -9.55 39.59
C ALA A 864 26.32 -10.08 38.33
N GLN A 865 25.90 -11.35 38.37
CA GLN A 865 24.81 -11.91 37.55
C GLN A 865 23.81 -12.57 38.51
N GLY A 866 22.50 -12.50 38.24
CA GLY A 866 21.49 -13.11 39.12
C GLY A 866 20.09 -13.19 38.54
N SER A 867 19.22 -13.97 39.18
CA SER A 867 17.85 -14.29 38.74
C SER A 867 16.73 -13.56 39.52
N TYR A 868 17.08 -13.01 40.68
CA TYR A 868 16.24 -12.17 41.53
C TYR A 868 17.08 -11.01 42.05
N ILE A 869 16.58 -9.79 42.00
CA ILE A 869 17.33 -8.60 42.43
C ILE A 869 16.45 -7.73 43.32
N ARG A 870 16.99 -7.31 44.45
CA ARG A 870 16.37 -6.33 45.35
C ARG A 870 17.33 -5.14 45.52
N ILE A 871 16.80 -3.94 45.33
CA ILE A 871 17.51 -2.67 45.47
C ILE A 871 16.78 -1.83 46.51
N THR A 872 17.46 -1.40 47.56
CA THR A 872 16.92 -0.41 48.50
C THR A 872 17.44 0.97 48.12
N VAL A 873 16.53 1.90 47.83
CA VAL A 873 16.82 3.27 47.40
C VAL A 873 16.56 4.21 48.58
N THR A 874 17.57 4.97 49.03
CA THR A 874 17.43 5.83 50.24
C THR A 874 17.05 7.29 49.94
N LYS A 875 17.17 7.74 48.69
CA LYS A 875 16.89 9.12 48.23
C LYS A 875 16.19 9.13 46.86
N PRO A 876 15.42 10.17 46.51
CA PRO A 876 14.86 10.30 45.17
C PRO A 876 15.95 10.24 44.09
N ILE A 877 15.73 9.43 43.05
CA ILE A 877 16.77 9.09 42.07
C ILE A 877 16.19 8.98 40.64
N PRO A 878 16.88 9.46 39.58
CA PRO A 878 16.49 9.13 38.21
C PRO A 878 16.64 7.64 37.94
N VAL A 879 15.62 7.05 37.33
CA VAL A 879 15.60 5.66 36.83
C VAL A 879 15.03 5.62 35.39
N GLN A 880 15.37 4.60 34.61
CA GLN A 880 14.82 4.38 33.27
C GLN A 880 14.67 2.89 32.96
N VAL A 881 13.59 2.50 32.28
CA VAL A 881 13.36 1.13 31.79
C VAL A 881 13.19 1.17 30.27
N ASP A 882 13.98 0.39 29.54
CA ASP A 882 13.97 0.29 28.06
C ASP A 882 14.03 1.65 27.31
N GLY A 883 14.51 2.71 27.97
CA GLY A 883 14.61 4.07 27.44
C GLY A 883 13.50 5.04 27.85
N GLU A 884 12.52 4.63 28.67
CA GLU A 884 11.49 5.53 29.22
C GLU A 884 11.83 5.88 30.70
N PRO A 885 12.11 7.17 31.03
CA PRO A 885 12.71 7.58 32.30
C PRO A 885 11.74 8.31 33.26
N TRP A 886 12.05 8.30 34.57
CA TRP A 886 11.37 9.13 35.59
C TRP A 886 12.25 9.31 36.85
N ILE A 887 11.81 10.14 37.81
CA ILE A 887 12.39 10.19 39.16
C ILE A 887 11.63 9.21 40.06
N GLN A 888 12.31 8.22 40.62
CA GLN A 888 11.76 7.26 41.58
C GLN A 888 11.95 7.75 43.02
N SER A 889 10.96 7.50 43.87
CA SER A 889 11.00 7.79 45.32
C SER A 889 11.90 6.82 46.10
N PRO A 890 12.30 7.14 47.34
CA PRO A 890 12.92 6.18 48.26
C PRO A 890 11.99 4.99 48.53
N GLY A 891 12.51 3.77 48.47
CA GLY A 891 11.72 2.54 48.57
C GLY A 891 12.52 1.29 48.21
N GLN A 892 11.86 0.13 48.13
CA GLN A 892 12.44 -1.07 47.52
C GLN A 892 12.02 -1.20 46.05
N ILE A 893 12.97 -1.63 45.22
CA ILE A 893 12.75 -2.03 43.84
C ILE A 893 13.12 -3.51 43.72
N ILE A 894 12.23 -4.34 43.19
CA ILE A 894 12.43 -5.78 43.03
C ILE A 894 12.35 -6.13 41.54
N ILE A 895 13.35 -6.84 41.02
CA ILE A 895 13.40 -7.34 39.64
C ILE A 895 13.35 -8.87 39.65
N SER A 896 12.46 -9.45 38.85
CA SER A 896 12.27 -10.90 38.75
C SER A 896 11.71 -11.29 37.37
N ALA A 897 11.83 -12.57 36.98
CA ALA A 897 11.32 -13.04 35.69
C ALA A 897 9.80 -12.84 35.55
N ALA A 898 9.36 -12.28 34.42
CA ALA A 898 7.96 -11.90 34.19
C ALA A 898 7.01 -13.09 33.92
N GLY A 899 7.55 -14.24 33.55
CA GLY A 899 6.79 -15.41 33.14
C GLY A 899 7.51 -16.22 32.05
N PRO A 900 6.79 -16.81 31.08
CA PRO A 900 7.42 -17.58 30.01
C PRO A 900 8.21 -16.69 29.04
N LYS A 901 9.40 -17.16 28.65
CA LYS A 901 10.26 -16.52 27.64
C LYS A 901 9.51 -16.33 26.32
N VAL A 902 9.63 -15.16 25.71
CA VAL A 902 8.98 -14.88 24.42
C VAL A 902 9.82 -15.37 23.26
N HIS A 903 9.18 -15.74 22.15
CA HIS A 903 9.88 -16.23 20.96
C HIS A 903 10.15 -15.07 20.01
N MET A 904 11.41 -14.91 19.64
CA MET A 904 11.91 -13.85 18.76
C MET A 904 12.53 -14.49 17.52
N LEU A 905 12.48 -13.78 16.39
CA LEU A 905 13.09 -14.20 15.14
C LEU A 905 14.43 -13.47 14.99
N ARG A 906 15.51 -14.24 14.86
CA ARG A 906 16.89 -13.77 14.66
C ARG A 906 17.25 -13.86 13.18
N LYS A 907 17.71 -12.76 12.56
CA LYS A 907 18.11 -12.74 11.14
C LYS A 907 19.28 -13.71 10.94
N SER A 908 19.07 -14.71 10.09
CA SER A 908 20.02 -15.79 9.82
C SER A 908 21.33 -15.26 9.23
N LYS A 909 22.47 -15.87 9.59
CA LYS A 909 23.77 -15.52 9.01
C LYS A 909 23.81 -15.94 7.54
N THR A 910 23.59 -15.01 6.62
CA THR A 910 23.67 -15.25 5.18
C THR A 910 25.05 -15.81 4.82
N LYS A 911 25.13 -17.12 4.52
CA LYS A 911 26.32 -17.70 3.89
C LYS A 911 26.52 -16.98 2.56
N GLN A 912 27.58 -16.20 2.43
CA GLN A 912 27.94 -15.57 1.15
C GLN A 912 28.31 -16.67 0.14
N LYS A 913 27.31 -17.18 -0.59
CA LYS A 913 27.53 -17.84 -1.87
C LYS A 913 28.13 -16.77 -2.80
N LYS A 914 29.47 -16.80 -2.93
CA LYS A 914 30.17 -16.06 -3.99
C LYS A 914 29.45 -16.34 -5.31
N GLN A 915 28.86 -15.32 -5.92
CA GLN A 915 28.29 -15.46 -7.25
C GLN A 915 29.44 -15.59 -8.27
N ALA A 916 29.79 -16.84 -8.59
CA ALA A 916 30.59 -17.14 -9.77
C ALA A 916 29.77 -16.75 -11.01
N GLY A 917 29.98 -15.54 -11.52
CA GLY A 917 29.08 -14.93 -12.50
C GLY A 917 29.55 -13.60 -13.11
N SER A 918 30.86 -13.29 -13.06
CA SER A 918 31.43 -12.19 -13.84
C SER A 918 32.21 -12.76 -15.02
N LEU A 919 31.58 -12.76 -16.19
CA LEU A 919 32.27 -12.97 -17.46
C LEU A 919 33.11 -11.72 -17.77
N LYS A 920 34.42 -11.82 -17.56
CA LYS A 920 35.37 -10.94 -18.25
C LYS A 920 35.76 -11.61 -19.56
N GLU A 921 35.48 -10.94 -20.67
CA GLU A 921 36.08 -11.27 -21.97
C GLU A 921 37.59 -11.01 -21.91
N GLY A 922 38.38 -11.80 -22.63
CA GLY A 922 39.84 -11.85 -22.45
C GLY A 922 40.65 -11.67 -23.72
N ARG A 923 41.77 -10.94 -23.59
CA ARG A 923 43.03 -10.98 -24.36
C ARG A 923 44.00 -9.98 -23.71
N ALA A 924 45.33 -10.10 -23.81
CA ALA A 924 46.15 -11.03 -24.59
C ALA A 924 47.23 -11.75 -23.74
N GLU A 925 48.17 -12.44 -24.38
CA GLU A 925 49.11 -13.39 -23.76
C GLU A 925 50.27 -12.75 -22.97
N SER A 926 50.79 -13.51 -21.98
CA SER A 926 52.22 -13.89 -21.93
C SER A 926 52.41 -15.08 -20.98
N SER A 927 53.51 -15.82 -21.12
CA SER A 927 53.72 -17.15 -20.53
C SER A 927 54.89 -17.20 -19.54
N ALA A 928 54.69 -17.82 -18.37
CA ALA A 928 55.78 -18.30 -17.52
C ALA A 928 55.38 -19.57 -16.72
N SER A 929 56.36 -20.45 -16.57
CA SER A 929 56.41 -21.76 -15.90
C SER A 929 55.72 -21.91 -14.52
N LEU A 930 55.22 -23.12 -14.26
CA LEU A 930 55.08 -23.67 -12.90
C LEU A 930 56.47 -24.05 -12.36
N GLU A 931 56.69 -23.95 -11.03
CA GLU A 931 57.36 -24.98 -10.24
C GLU A 931 57.25 -24.71 -8.72
N GLY A 932 57.14 -25.76 -7.90
CA GLY A 932 57.53 -25.78 -6.48
C GLY A 932 56.49 -25.44 -5.41
N ALA A 933 56.35 -26.37 -4.44
CA ALA A 933 55.70 -26.28 -3.12
C ALA A 933 54.15 -26.14 -3.07
#